data_AF-A0A6G2I9C6-F1
#
_entry.id   AF-A0A6G2I9C6-F1
#
_cell.length_a   1.000
_cell.length_b   1.000
_cell.length_c   1.000
_cell.angle_alpha   90.00
_cell.angle_beta   90.00
_cell.angle_gamma   90.00
#
_symmetry.space_group_name_H-M   'P 1'
#
loop_
_entity.id
_entity.type
_entity.pdbx_description
1 polymer ?
#
loop_
_entity_poly.entity_id
_entity_poly.type
_entity_poly.pdbx_seq_one_letter_code
_entity_poly.pdbx_strand_id
1 'polypeptide(L)'
;MAEQVLPEADYRPPIRRGDLDAVTSGTVVGIIDGVFADVLAISPGEIRAAISRGVVVLGAASMGALRATEIPAVVGLGRIHEMYRDGVIERDDEVAVLFEEDTYRTLTVPLVNVRYAVERLVRTGTLAPRTGDDIVLAAQALHYTDRTYEAIFDAPSLAAKADAEETIALLRRFDLKREDAQLLLEYVAAGQVPESVRVETGELVIADAPAYPTPRVRDREAADAHLHVWESGDTVSFAELVQFLKVTGRFDVVARAALLRLTTGGGPLWVSPDALADSARDPAQSLLDFLRLQWGWESPEETHVTMGDLGLGLEDVSDSLHAEVTVARLVAALGRHPTTAMSKALRAGLWIDDLALKREILRLGAVRHFARQVAAHSEPTTAEYEEARRCITRLRPALSWPQASSDLGVLGVSRTALDGAAREFALARRAAAPLVKVLERPTAPVCPAGPWTGMGIELVPTPKVSGSRRFSVDTDKARVIADDIARQLGVVRVGMVGELTTLGVHIAQAFAQRSGWSASFASGKAETVDAAKTGAIMEEAEIQAQDAFRPRTALRASYERAVAEGAVVVAPDRLGLPFDSRWTSQAELEWAETIDLIGGRKVLVPTAVLVSGRLPGDILYSPRLGGKVFSSSGLGSGFSLAEAATHAVAELVERHATRLAELEIDNPGGIGCREFRFVDLESLPDVPRRIVTKYEHGGMSVRLLDITSEVRVPTFHARVFEDPFSGGRSTVSDGFAAHPDPEVAATMALLEAAQTKAGYIAGGREDYSLQARSLGRHERPRTGRPAAHAFWFGNDRPTQDFGTVAGYVADDILDELRWMVGAIEAAGFDQVLLTDLTVDRIAPAYAVRAVIPGSETTNPLCTGDRGRATCIRDLLPRGRR
;
A
#
# COMPACT_ATOMS: atom_id res chain seq x y z
N MET A 1 18.20 21.50 4.09
CA MET A 1 18.29 20.02 4.18
C MET A 1 19.62 19.59 4.77
N ALA A 2 20.77 19.93 4.17
CA ALA A 2 22.07 19.49 4.68
C ALA A 2 22.29 19.90 6.15
N GLU A 3 22.17 21.20 6.46
CA GLU A 3 22.25 21.75 7.83
C GLU A 3 21.22 21.16 8.81
N GLN A 4 20.14 20.55 8.33
CA GLN A 4 19.18 19.86 9.19
C GLN A 4 19.67 18.46 9.57
N VAL A 5 20.41 17.78 8.68
CA VAL A 5 20.95 16.43 8.90
C VAL A 5 22.19 16.47 9.79
N LEU A 6 23.12 17.39 9.51
CA LEU A 6 24.39 17.50 10.22
C LEU A 6 24.73 18.97 10.54
N PRO A 7 24.03 19.59 11.51
CA PRO A 7 24.12 21.03 11.77
C PRO A 7 25.50 21.52 12.21
N GLU A 8 26.32 20.64 12.79
CA GLU A 8 27.67 20.98 13.28
C GLU A 8 28.76 20.84 12.21
N ALA A 9 28.40 20.48 10.96
CA ALA A 9 29.36 20.37 9.87
C ALA A 9 29.75 21.74 9.28
N ASP A 10 31.01 21.84 8.89
CA ASP A 10 31.52 22.96 8.08
C ASP A 10 31.14 22.73 6.60
N TYR A 11 30.02 23.34 6.17
CA TYR A 11 29.56 23.27 4.79
C TYR A 11 30.34 24.22 3.90
N ARG A 12 31.07 23.64 2.94
CA ARG A 12 31.87 24.35 1.94
C ARG A 12 31.20 24.31 0.57
N PRO A 13 31.52 25.27 -0.33
CA PRO A 13 31.13 25.19 -1.73
C PRO A 13 31.67 23.91 -2.41
N PRO A 14 31.20 23.58 -3.64
CA PRO A 14 31.71 22.44 -4.39
C PRO A 14 33.24 22.40 -4.43
N ILE A 15 33.82 21.24 -4.15
CA ILE A 15 35.27 21.09 -3.94
C ILE A 15 36.09 21.47 -5.18
N ARG A 16 37.19 22.16 -4.97
CA ARG A 16 38.19 22.53 -5.98
C ARG A 16 39.61 22.20 -5.51
N ARG A 17 40.58 22.37 -6.40
CA ARG A 17 42.00 22.16 -6.11
C ARG A 17 42.49 23.10 -5.01
N GLY A 18 43.23 22.55 -4.06
CA GLY A 18 43.81 23.25 -2.91
C GLY A 18 42.90 23.31 -1.67
N ASP A 19 41.64 22.88 -1.77
CA ASP A 19 40.71 22.95 -0.64
C ASP A 19 41.07 21.99 0.50
N LEU A 20 41.80 20.90 0.23
CA LEU A 20 42.19 19.93 1.26
C LEU A 20 43.53 20.26 1.93
N ASP A 21 44.30 21.21 1.40
CA ASP A 21 45.67 21.50 1.87
C ASP A 21 45.70 21.97 3.33
N ALA A 22 44.67 22.70 3.76
CA ALA A 22 44.54 23.24 5.11
C ALA A 22 43.84 22.29 6.11
N VAL A 23 43.38 21.11 5.68
CA VAL A 23 42.65 20.17 6.53
C VAL A 23 43.62 19.38 7.42
N THR A 24 43.36 19.39 8.72
CA THR A 24 44.19 18.77 9.75
C THR A 24 43.91 17.28 9.94
N SER A 25 44.88 16.55 10.51
CA SER A 25 44.71 15.14 10.90
C SER A 25 43.51 14.94 11.84
N GLY A 26 42.81 13.81 11.71
CA GLY A 26 41.64 13.47 12.53
C GLY A 26 40.32 14.08 12.07
N THR A 27 40.32 14.91 11.02
CA THR A 27 39.10 15.46 10.42
C THR A 27 38.44 14.47 9.47
N VAL A 28 37.12 14.38 9.50
CA VAL A 28 36.31 13.66 8.51
C VAL A 28 35.86 14.65 7.44
N VAL A 29 36.15 14.36 6.18
CA VAL A 29 35.75 15.18 5.03
C VAL A 29 34.82 14.37 4.14
N GLY A 30 33.59 14.87 3.99
CA GLY A 30 32.63 14.35 3.02
C GLY A 30 32.70 15.13 1.71
N ILE A 31 33.07 14.48 0.62
CA ILE A 31 33.05 15.08 -0.73
C ILE A 31 31.73 14.66 -1.40
N ILE A 32 30.92 15.66 -1.77
CA ILE A 32 29.65 15.47 -2.48
C ILE A 32 29.81 15.96 -3.92
N ASP A 33 29.94 17.28 -4.11
CA ASP A 33 30.07 17.90 -5.43
C ASP A 33 31.39 18.65 -5.61
N GLY A 34 31.73 18.94 -6.86
CA GLY A 34 32.94 19.68 -7.22
C GLY A 34 32.77 20.55 -8.44
N VAL A 35 33.69 21.49 -8.61
CA VAL A 35 33.68 22.42 -9.74
C VAL A 35 34.19 21.76 -11.02
N PHE A 36 33.65 22.18 -12.16
CA PHE A 36 34.07 21.78 -13.50
C PHE A 36 34.47 23.02 -14.34
N ALA A 37 35.23 22.80 -15.41
CA ALA A 37 35.68 23.83 -16.38
C ALA A 37 36.71 24.86 -15.86
N ASP A 38 36.31 26.12 -15.68
CA ASP A 38 37.22 27.28 -15.49
C ASP A 38 38.00 27.26 -14.16
N VAL A 39 37.60 26.38 -13.24
CA VAL A 39 38.29 26.12 -11.97
C VAL A 39 38.78 24.68 -11.94
N LEU A 40 40.03 24.49 -11.56
CA LEU A 40 40.64 23.17 -11.48
C LEU A 40 39.93 22.31 -10.42
N ALA A 41 39.36 21.19 -10.85
CA ALA A 41 38.80 20.18 -9.96
C ALA A 41 39.87 19.60 -9.02
N ILE A 42 39.39 19.13 -7.85
CA ILE A 42 40.19 18.42 -6.85
C ILE A 42 40.95 17.25 -7.49
N SER A 43 42.25 17.12 -7.21
CA SER A 43 43.07 16.07 -7.82
C SER A 43 43.14 14.81 -6.95
N PRO A 44 43.29 13.60 -7.53
CA PRO A 44 43.50 12.39 -6.74
C PRO A 44 44.77 12.43 -5.87
N GLY A 45 45.80 13.15 -6.33
CA GLY A 45 47.03 13.36 -5.56
C GLY A 45 46.80 14.16 -4.28
N GLU A 46 45.97 15.19 -4.34
CA GLU A 46 45.61 16.02 -3.18
C GLU A 46 44.81 15.23 -2.14
N ILE A 47 43.86 14.39 -2.58
CA ILE A 47 43.09 13.52 -1.67
C ILE A 47 44.00 12.48 -1.01
N ARG A 48 44.90 11.84 -1.77
CA ARG A 48 45.89 10.92 -1.19
C ARG A 48 46.81 11.62 -0.18
N ALA A 49 47.21 12.86 -0.46
CA ALA A 49 48.00 13.65 0.48
C ALA A 49 47.21 13.93 1.78
N ALA A 50 45.94 14.31 1.69
CA ALA A 50 45.07 14.50 2.87
C ALA A 50 44.93 13.21 3.70
N ILE A 51 44.65 12.08 3.05
CA ILE A 51 44.57 10.77 3.72
C ILE A 51 45.89 10.41 4.40
N SER A 52 47.04 10.66 3.75
CA SER A 52 48.36 10.41 4.33
C SER A 52 48.66 11.28 5.57
N ARG A 53 47.99 12.44 5.69
CA ARG A 53 48.04 13.28 6.91
C ARG A 53 47.11 12.78 8.01
N GLY A 54 46.30 11.74 7.77
CA GLY A 54 45.32 11.19 8.71
C GLY A 54 43.94 11.83 8.62
N VAL A 55 43.56 12.39 7.46
CA VAL A 55 42.17 12.82 7.18
C VAL A 55 41.37 11.62 6.70
N VAL A 56 40.16 11.42 7.22
CA VAL A 56 39.22 10.41 6.70
C VAL A 56 38.38 11.05 5.61
N VAL A 57 38.45 10.52 4.38
CA VAL A 57 37.71 11.06 3.23
C VAL A 57 36.60 10.11 2.83
N LEU A 58 35.38 10.62 2.78
CA LEU A 58 34.18 9.95 2.28
C LEU A 58 33.79 10.58 0.95
N GLY A 59 33.31 9.80 -0.01
CA GLY A 59 32.90 10.30 -1.32
C GLY A 59 31.54 9.75 -1.76
N ALA A 60 30.63 10.65 -2.18
CA ALA A 60 29.31 10.27 -2.68
C ALA A 60 28.82 11.20 -3.80
N ALA A 61 27.73 10.81 -4.47
CA ALA A 61 26.91 11.57 -5.42
C ALA A 61 27.59 12.08 -6.72
N SER A 62 28.63 12.89 -6.65
CA SER A 62 29.19 13.57 -7.84
C SER A 62 30.71 13.33 -7.91
N MET A 63 31.51 14.41 -7.94
CA MET A 63 32.96 14.37 -7.78
C MET A 63 33.41 13.51 -6.60
N GLY A 64 32.63 13.44 -5.51
CA GLY A 64 32.91 12.52 -4.41
C GLY A 64 32.89 11.05 -4.82
N ALA A 65 31.85 10.63 -5.53
CA ALA A 65 31.73 9.26 -6.04
C ALA A 65 32.83 8.91 -7.05
N LEU A 66 33.18 9.82 -7.95
CA LEU A 66 34.31 9.65 -8.89
C LEU A 66 35.63 9.41 -8.14
N ARG A 67 35.95 10.29 -7.18
CA ARG A 67 37.21 10.19 -6.42
C ARG A 67 37.23 8.97 -5.50
N ALA A 68 36.09 8.53 -4.99
CA ALA A 68 35.99 7.27 -4.25
C ALA A 68 36.28 6.04 -5.11
N THR A 69 35.87 6.04 -6.38
CA THR A 69 36.16 4.93 -7.30
C THR A 69 37.63 4.91 -7.73
N GLU A 70 38.24 6.08 -7.91
CA GLU A 70 39.65 6.19 -8.34
C GLU A 70 40.67 5.96 -7.21
N ILE A 71 40.25 6.10 -5.94
CA ILE A 71 41.14 6.08 -4.77
C ILE A 71 40.57 5.09 -3.75
N PRO A 72 41.09 3.85 -3.68
CA PRO A 72 40.57 2.83 -2.76
C PRO A 72 40.57 3.20 -1.27
N ALA A 73 41.39 4.20 -0.87
CA ALA A 73 41.46 4.68 0.50
C ALA A 73 40.34 5.69 0.86
N VAL A 74 39.56 6.16 -0.12
CA VAL A 74 38.35 6.97 0.10
C VAL A 74 37.18 6.02 0.30
N VAL A 75 36.37 6.24 1.33
CA VAL A 75 35.17 5.44 1.56
C VAL A 75 34.06 5.92 0.61
N GLY A 76 33.76 5.12 -0.40
CA GLY A 76 32.69 5.41 -1.35
C GLY A 76 31.32 5.04 -0.81
N LEU A 77 30.37 5.98 -0.92
CA LEU A 77 29.00 5.82 -0.44
C LEU A 77 28.02 6.15 -1.57
N GLY A 78 26.90 5.44 -1.58
CA GLY A 78 25.81 5.69 -2.50
C GLY A 78 25.94 4.99 -3.85
N ARG A 79 24.83 5.02 -4.60
CA ARG A 79 24.64 4.23 -5.80
C ARG A 79 25.48 4.75 -6.96
N ILE A 80 25.79 6.04 -7.02
CA ILE A 80 26.61 6.60 -8.09
C ILE A 80 28.05 6.09 -7.97
N HIS A 81 28.58 5.96 -6.75
CA HIS A 81 29.88 5.31 -6.53
C HIS A 81 29.86 3.85 -6.99
N GLU A 82 28.84 3.08 -6.60
CA GLU A 82 28.66 1.69 -7.03
C GLU A 82 28.60 1.57 -8.56
N MET A 83 27.85 2.46 -9.23
CA MET A 83 27.74 2.47 -10.69
C MET A 83 29.07 2.73 -11.39
N TYR A 84 29.92 3.61 -10.86
CA TYR A 84 31.29 3.80 -11.37
C TYR A 84 32.20 2.61 -11.05
N ARG A 85 32.16 2.10 -9.82
CA ARG A 85 32.97 0.96 -9.36
C ARG A 85 32.71 -0.29 -10.22
N ASP A 86 31.45 -0.53 -10.54
CA ASP A 86 30.99 -1.72 -11.26
C ASP A 86 30.99 -1.51 -12.80
N GLY A 87 31.44 -0.35 -13.30
CA GLY A 87 31.53 -0.04 -14.73
C GLY A 87 30.18 0.15 -15.43
N VAL A 88 29.11 0.43 -14.68
CA VAL A 88 27.78 0.75 -15.23
C VAL A 88 27.77 2.11 -15.92
N ILE A 89 28.56 3.05 -15.40
CA ILE A 89 28.84 4.35 -16.01
C ILE A 89 30.35 4.62 -15.98
N GLU A 90 30.86 5.32 -17.00
CA GLU A 90 32.30 5.58 -17.17
C GLU A 90 32.61 7.04 -17.51
N ARG A 91 31.64 7.82 -17.99
CA ARG A 91 31.86 9.22 -18.40
C ARG A 91 31.78 10.16 -17.19
N ASP A 92 32.66 11.16 -17.14
CA ASP A 92 32.63 12.18 -16.08
C ASP A 92 31.41 13.11 -16.17
N ASP A 93 30.87 13.33 -17.37
CA ASP A 93 29.67 14.17 -17.58
C ASP A 93 28.37 13.52 -17.10
N GLU A 94 28.44 12.27 -16.60
CA GLU A 94 27.32 11.59 -15.95
C GLU A 94 26.88 12.31 -14.68
N VAL A 95 27.83 12.89 -13.95
CA VAL A 95 27.60 13.60 -12.69
C VAL A 95 27.70 15.13 -12.79
N ALA A 96 28.17 15.64 -13.92
CA ALA A 96 28.37 17.08 -14.15
C ALA A 96 27.03 17.83 -14.27
N VAL A 97 26.97 19.01 -13.64
CA VAL A 97 25.84 19.94 -13.68
C VAL A 97 26.35 21.38 -13.72
N LEU A 98 25.56 22.26 -14.31
CA LEU A 98 25.74 23.70 -14.18
C LEU A 98 24.95 24.19 -12.96
N PHE A 99 25.52 25.09 -12.17
CA PHE A 99 24.86 25.72 -11.04
C PHE A 99 25.10 27.23 -11.03
N GLU A 100 24.20 27.97 -10.41
CA GLU A 100 24.31 29.41 -10.19
C GLU A 100 25.35 29.71 -9.09
N GLU A 101 26.28 30.64 -9.33
CA GLU A 101 27.46 30.85 -8.46
C GLU A 101 27.12 31.26 -7.02
N ASP A 102 26.08 32.09 -6.83
CA ASP A 102 25.71 32.62 -5.51
C ASP A 102 24.77 31.71 -4.73
N THR A 103 23.87 31.01 -5.43
CA THR A 103 22.81 30.21 -4.80
C THR A 103 23.11 28.71 -4.80
N TYR A 104 24.11 28.27 -5.59
CA TYR A 104 24.42 26.87 -5.89
C TYR A 104 23.21 26.07 -6.40
N ARG A 105 22.18 26.76 -6.91
CA ARG A 105 21.01 26.11 -7.51
C ARG A 105 21.41 25.50 -8.83
N THR A 106 21.10 24.21 -9.01
CA THR A 106 21.34 23.51 -10.27
C THR A 106 20.48 24.08 -11.39
N LEU A 107 21.12 24.39 -12.51
CA LEU A 107 20.49 24.89 -13.73
C LEU A 107 20.27 23.77 -14.76
N THR A 108 21.07 22.70 -14.68
CA THR A 108 20.96 21.52 -15.55
C THR A 108 20.79 20.23 -14.73
N VAL A 109 20.39 19.16 -15.42
CA VAL A 109 20.22 17.82 -14.83
C VAL A 109 21.43 16.94 -15.20
N PRO A 110 22.02 16.19 -14.26
CA PRO A 110 23.09 15.24 -14.56
C PRO A 110 22.52 14.02 -15.29
N LEU A 111 23.29 13.41 -16.19
CA LEU A 111 22.81 12.26 -16.97
C LEU A 111 22.50 11.05 -16.07
N VAL A 112 23.22 10.88 -14.97
CA VAL A 112 22.96 9.81 -14.00
C VAL A 112 21.57 9.91 -13.36
N ASN A 113 21.06 11.13 -13.12
CA ASN A 113 19.69 11.31 -12.63
C ASN A 113 18.66 10.95 -13.69
N VAL A 114 18.89 11.32 -14.95
CA VAL A 114 18.00 10.95 -16.07
C VAL A 114 17.93 9.43 -16.22
N ARG A 115 19.09 8.75 -16.22
CA ARG A 115 19.17 7.28 -16.28
C ARG A 115 18.43 6.63 -15.11
N TYR A 116 18.66 7.13 -13.90
CA TYR A 116 18.03 6.61 -12.70
C TYR A 116 16.51 6.77 -12.75
N ALA A 117 16.02 7.95 -13.12
CA ALA A 117 14.61 8.23 -13.24
C ALA A 117 13.93 7.36 -14.31
N VAL A 118 14.55 7.25 -15.49
CA VAL A 118 14.06 6.38 -16.57
C VAL A 118 14.04 4.91 -16.15
N GLU A 119 15.11 4.42 -15.51
CA GLU A 119 15.17 3.04 -15.01
C GLU A 119 14.01 2.74 -14.06
N ARG A 120 13.72 3.64 -13.12
CA ARG A 120 12.62 3.49 -12.17
C ARG A 120 11.27 3.45 -12.88
N LEU A 121 11.01 4.41 -13.76
CA LEU A 121 9.73 4.54 -14.46
C LEU A 121 9.50 3.41 -15.48
N VAL A 122 10.54 2.92 -16.14
CA VAL A 122 10.45 1.76 -17.06
C VAL A 122 10.18 0.49 -16.27
N ARG A 123 10.89 0.29 -15.15
CA ARG A 123 10.69 -0.89 -14.30
C ARG A 123 9.31 -0.96 -13.66
N THR A 124 8.70 0.19 -13.36
CA THR A 124 7.31 0.25 -12.85
C THR A 124 6.27 0.14 -13.97
N GLY A 125 6.67 0.12 -15.24
CA GLY A 125 5.77 0.12 -16.39
C GLY A 125 5.11 1.48 -16.66
N THR A 126 5.54 2.53 -15.95
CA THR A 126 5.09 3.92 -16.14
C THR A 126 5.58 4.48 -17.48
N LEU A 127 6.80 4.10 -17.89
CA LEU A 127 7.33 4.40 -19.21
C LEU A 127 7.56 3.11 -20.02
N ALA A 128 7.20 3.15 -21.30
CA ALA A 128 7.57 2.08 -22.23
C ALA A 128 9.10 2.03 -22.40
N PRO A 129 9.72 0.85 -22.52
CA PRO A 129 11.18 0.74 -22.64
C PRO A 129 11.77 1.60 -23.76
N ARG A 130 11.15 1.59 -24.95
CA ARG A 130 11.57 2.41 -26.10
C ARG A 130 11.56 3.90 -25.79
N THR A 131 10.51 4.39 -25.13
CA THR A 131 10.43 5.78 -24.68
C THR A 131 11.55 6.10 -23.69
N GLY A 132 11.85 5.19 -22.77
CA GLY A 132 12.96 5.35 -21.84
C GLY A 132 14.32 5.46 -22.56
N ASP A 133 14.58 4.57 -23.51
CA ASP A 133 15.79 4.61 -24.33
C ASP A 133 15.91 5.93 -25.10
N ASP A 134 14.81 6.40 -25.72
CA ASP A 134 14.77 7.68 -26.44
C ASP A 134 15.13 8.87 -25.52
N ILE A 135 14.62 8.88 -24.27
CA ILE A 135 14.93 9.92 -23.28
C ILE A 135 16.41 9.90 -22.90
N VAL A 136 16.98 8.72 -22.63
CA VAL A 136 18.40 8.61 -22.26
C VAL A 136 19.30 9.00 -23.43
N LEU A 137 18.97 8.57 -24.66
CA LEU A 137 19.71 8.93 -25.86
C LEU A 137 19.67 10.45 -26.14
N ALA A 138 18.50 11.07 -25.99
CA ALA A 138 18.36 12.52 -26.13
C ALA A 138 19.18 13.26 -25.06
N ALA A 139 19.16 12.81 -23.80
CA ALA A 139 19.97 13.38 -22.73
C ALA A 139 21.49 13.22 -22.95
N GLN A 140 21.92 12.09 -23.52
CA GLN A 140 23.32 11.82 -23.86
C GLN A 140 23.83 12.70 -25.02
N ALA A 141 22.96 13.08 -25.95
CA ALA A 141 23.29 13.93 -27.08
C ALA A 141 23.52 15.39 -26.68
N LEU A 142 22.94 15.82 -25.56
CA LEU A 142 23.14 17.16 -25.00
C LEU A 142 24.41 17.24 -24.16
N HIS A 143 25.16 18.32 -24.36
CA HIS A 143 26.25 18.69 -23.46
C HIS A 143 25.69 19.03 -22.07
N TYR A 144 26.44 18.75 -20.99
CA TYR A 144 25.93 18.89 -19.62
C TYR A 144 25.51 20.32 -19.24
N THR A 145 26.00 21.34 -19.96
CA THR A 145 25.63 22.77 -19.80
C THR A 145 24.26 23.10 -20.38
N ASP A 146 23.77 22.30 -21.31
CA ASP A 146 22.49 22.53 -22.02
C ASP A 146 21.43 21.50 -21.60
N ARG A 147 21.81 20.52 -20.77
CA ARG A 147 20.98 19.36 -20.41
C ARG A 147 19.91 19.77 -19.39
N THR A 148 18.73 20.16 -19.87
CA THR A 148 17.51 20.30 -19.07
C THR A 148 16.49 19.25 -19.49
N TYR A 149 15.51 18.93 -18.64
CA TYR A 149 14.45 18.01 -19.05
C TYR A 149 13.65 18.57 -20.23
N GLU A 150 13.41 19.87 -20.25
CA GLU A 150 12.80 20.58 -21.37
C GLU A 150 13.60 20.36 -22.66
N ALA A 151 14.91 20.63 -22.66
CA ALA A 151 15.77 20.43 -23.83
C ALA A 151 15.87 18.97 -24.27
N ILE A 152 15.79 18.00 -23.34
CA ILE A 152 15.73 16.57 -23.67
C ILE A 152 14.47 16.27 -24.49
N PHE A 153 13.33 16.85 -24.11
CA PHE A 153 12.04 16.61 -24.77
C PHE A 153 11.85 17.40 -26.08
N ASP A 154 12.71 18.39 -26.37
CA ASP A 154 12.80 19.04 -27.69
C ASP A 154 13.36 18.10 -28.79
N ALA A 155 13.93 16.95 -28.42
CA ALA A 155 14.44 15.98 -29.37
C ALA A 155 13.32 15.46 -30.30
N PRO A 156 13.56 15.30 -31.62
CA PRO A 156 12.54 14.86 -32.58
C PRO A 156 11.86 13.52 -32.23
N SER A 157 12.55 12.63 -31.50
CA SER A 157 12.01 11.35 -31.01
C SER A 157 10.97 11.50 -29.89
N LEU A 158 10.91 12.67 -29.24
CA LEU A 158 10.07 12.95 -28.07
C LEU A 158 9.09 14.12 -28.28
N ALA A 159 9.41 15.04 -29.22
CA ALA A 159 8.67 16.29 -29.46
C ALA A 159 7.19 16.14 -29.88
N ALA A 160 6.72 14.94 -30.22
CA ALA A 160 5.33 14.66 -30.62
C ALA A 160 4.47 14.02 -29.51
N LYS A 161 4.99 13.90 -28.28
CA LYS A 161 4.30 13.23 -27.16
C LYS A 161 3.45 14.23 -26.37
N ALA A 162 2.13 13.99 -26.31
CA ALA A 162 1.16 14.86 -25.65
C ALA A 162 1.32 14.95 -24.11
N ASP A 163 2.19 14.12 -23.54
CA ASP A 163 2.41 13.90 -22.11
C ASP A 163 3.82 14.29 -21.63
N ALA A 164 4.52 15.15 -22.38
CA ALA A 164 5.88 15.57 -22.07
C ALA A 164 5.99 16.23 -20.68
N GLU A 165 5.12 17.19 -20.35
CA GLU A 165 5.16 17.90 -19.07
C GLU A 165 4.93 16.95 -17.87
N GLU A 166 3.94 16.05 -17.96
CA GLU A 166 3.68 15.03 -16.95
C GLU A 166 4.91 14.13 -16.78
N THR A 167 5.49 13.63 -17.89
CA THR A 167 6.68 12.77 -17.84
C THR A 167 7.87 13.49 -17.22
N ILE A 168 8.09 14.77 -17.53
CA ILE A 168 9.15 15.58 -16.91
C ILE A 168 8.92 15.71 -15.41
N ALA A 169 7.69 15.96 -14.96
CA ALA A 169 7.35 16.02 -13.54
C ALA A 169 7.62 14.69 -12.83
N LEU A 170 7.36 13.55 -13.50
CA LEU A 170 7.69 12.22 -12.99
C LEU A 170 9.20 12.00 -12.87
N LEU A 171 9.96 12.36 -13.91
CA LEU A 171 11.43 12.20 -13.91
C LEU A 171 12.07 13.04 -12.80
N ARG A 172 11.58 14.26 -12.56
CA ARG A 172 12.05 15.16 -11.50
C ARG A 172 11.87 14.63 -10.08
N ARG A 173 11.01 13.63 -9.85
CA ARG A 173 10.86 12.99 -8.53
C ARG A 173 12.10 12.19 -8.11
N PHE A 174 12.88 11.72 -9.08
CA PHE A 174 14.05 10.90 -8.83
C PHE A 174 15.32 11.73 -8.98
N ASP A 175 15.98 11.99 -7.86
CA ASP A 175 17.25 12.72 -7.80
C ASP A 175 18.30 11.88 -7.07
N LEU A 176 19.04 11.08 -7.84
CA LEU A 176 20.03 10.16 -7.29
C LEU A 176 21.20 10.89 -6.64
N LYS A 177 21.65 12.01 -7.22
CA LYS A 177 22.68 12.87 -6.61
C LYS A 177 22.25 13.33 -5.23
N ARG A 178 21.00 13.80 -5.08
CA ARG A 178 20.47 14.21 -3.77
C ARG A 178 20.33 13.02 -2.81
N GLU A 179 19.88 11.86 -3.28
CA GLU A 179 19.77 10.64 -2.47
C GLU A 179 21.13 10.20 -1.91
N ASP A 180 22.17 10.17 -2.74
CA ASP A 180 23.54 9.80 -2.35
C ASP A 180 24.19 10.86 -1.44
N ALA A 181 23.98 12.14 -1.73
CA ALA A 181 24.44 13.24 -0.89
C ALA A 181 23.85 13.15 0.52
N GLN A 182 22.54 12.88 0.59
CA GLN A 182 21.85 12.69 1.87
C GLN A 182 22.35 11.45 2.61
N LEU A 183 22.57 10.33 1.92
CA LEU A 183 23.13 9.11 2.51
C LEU A 183 24.48 9.37 3.17
N LEU A 184 25.37 10.13 2.52
CA LEU A 184 26.67 10.49 3.10
C LEU A 184 26.49 11.29 4.39
N LEU A 185 25.60 12.27 4.41
CA LEU A 185 25.35 13.08 5.61
C LEU A 185 24.76 12.23 6.74
N GLU A 186 23.82 11.33 6.42
CA GLU A 186 23.22 10.41 7.38
C GLU A 186 24.24 9.42 7.94
N TYR A 187 25.15 8.90 7.11
CA TYR A 187 26.24 8.01 7.51
C TYR A 187 27.20 8.67 8.50
N VAL A 188 27.55 9.95 8.25
CA VAL A 188 28.38 10.73 9.18
C VAL A 188 27.62 11.02 10.47
N ALA A 189 26.35 11.44 10.39
CA ALA A 189 25.52 11.75 11.55
C ALA A 189 25.31 10.53 12.46
N ALA A 190 25.23 9.33 11.91
CA ALA A 190 25.08 8.08 12.64
C ALA A 190 26.37 7.60 13.32
N GLY A 191 27.49 8.34 13.21
CA GLY A 191 28.78 7.94 13.78
C GLY A 191 29.38 6.68 13.16
N GLN A 192 28.95 6.31 11.95
CA GLN A 192 29.38 5.08 11.28
C GLN A 192 30.74 5.20 10.58
N VAL A 193 31.47 6.31 10.82
CA VAL A 193 32.76 6.60 10.20
C VAL A 193 33.84 5.66 10.78
N PRO A 194 34.61 4.93 9.95
CA PRO A 194 35.65 4.04 10.44
C PRO A 194 36.75 4.77 11.25
N GLU A 195 37.09 4.27 12.45
CA GLU A 195 38.13 4.86 13.33
C GLU A 195 39.57 4.71 12.77
N SER A 196 39.81 3.79 11.82
CA SER A 196 41.05 3.74 11.04
C SER A 196 40.87 2.96 9.73
N VAL A 197 41.23 3.57 8.59
CA VAL A 197 41.29 2.88 7.30
C VAL A 197 42.63 2.13 7.23
N ARG A 198 42.66 0.85 7.66
CA ARG A 198 43.83 -0.01 7.43
C ARG A 198 43.79 -0.52 5.99
N VAL A 199 44.74 -0.10 5.17
CA VAL A 199 44.97 -0.70 3.84
C VAL A 199 45.76 -1.99 4.05
N GLU A 200 45.05 -3.10 4.27
CA GLU A 200 45.64 -4.43 4.11
C GLU A 200 45.52 -4.82 2.63
N THR A 201 46.67 -5.03 1.97
CA THR A 201 46.76 -5.70 0.67
C THR A 201 46.31 -7.15 0.83
N GLY A 202 45.02 -7.39 0.66
CA GLY A 202 44.40 -8.70 0.62
C GLY A 202 43.01 -8.56 0.02
N GLU A 203 42.69 -9.38 -0.97
CA GLU A 203 41.37 -9.40 -1.64
C GLU A 203 40.25 -9.42 -0.59
N LEU A 204 39.50 -8.31 -0.52
CA LEU A 204 38.27 -8.21 0.26
C LEU A 204 37.19 -9.03 -0.45
N VAL A 205 36.99 -10.25 0.02
CA VAL A 205 35.74 -10.98 -0.21
C VAL A 205 34.70 -10.41 0.75
N ILE A 206 33.87 -9.50 0.25
CA ILE A 206 32.69 -8.99 0.95
C ILE A 206 31.52 -9.91 0.61
N ALA A 207 30.81 -10.35 1.66
CA ALA A 207 29.58 -11.13 1.57
C ALA A 207 28.51 -10.41 0.72
N ASP A 208 27.79 -11.21 -0.07
CA ASP A 208 26.78 -10.85 -1.06
C ASP A 208 26.02 -9.53 -0.77
N ALA A 209 26.50 -8.43 -1.37
CA ALA A 209 25.63 -7.31 -1.68
C ALA A 209 24.65 -7.76 -2.78
N PRO A 210 23.36 -7.40 -2.71
CA PRO A 210 22.42 -7.74 -3.79
C PRO A 210 22.94 -7.11 -5.08
N ALA A 211 23.37 -7.96 -6.01
CA ALA A 211 23.66 -7.55 -7.37
C ALA A 211 22.42 -6.82 -7.90
N TYR A 212 22.56 -5.55 -8.23
CA TYR A 212 21.54 -4.81 -8.96
C TYR A 212 21.87 -4.92 -10.45
N PRO A 213 21.31 -5.91 -11.17
CA PRO A 213 21.45 -5.93 -12.61
C PRO A 213 20.81 -4.66 -13.17
N THR A 214 21.54 -3.96 -14.05
CA THR A 214 20.93 -3.07 -15.03
C THR A 214 19.86 -3.88 -15.77
N PRO A 215 18.56 -3.60 -15.60
CA PRO A 215 17.55 -4.40 -16.23
C PRO A 215 17.45 -3.95 -17.69
N ARG A 216 18.03 -4.74 -18.60
CA ARG A 216 17.35 -4.94 -19.88
C ARG A 216 16.00 -5.55 -19.53
N VAL A 217 14.90 -4.81 -19.72
CA VAL A 217 13.55 -5.38 -19.62
C VAL A 217 13.53 -6.60 -20.53
N ARG A 218 13.45 -7.79 -19.94
CA ARG A 218 13.44 -9.03 -20.72
C ARG A 218 12.08 -9.12 -21.38
N ASP A 219 12.03 -9.21 -22.71
CA ASP A 219 10.78 -9.48 -23.44
C ASP A 219 10.05 -10.74 -22.94
N ARG A 220 10.77 -11.63 -22.25
CA ARG A 220 10.24 -12.81 -21.56
C ARG A 220 10.94 -13.02 -20.22
N GLU A 221 10.17 -12.91 -19.14
CA GLU A 221 10.63 -13.33 -17.82
C GLU A 221 10.88 -14.84 -17.74
N ALA A 222 11.78 -15.22 -16.84
CA ALA A 222 12.01 -16.63 -16.53
C ALA A 222 10.72 -17.24 -15.92
N ALA A 223 10.45 -18.52 -16.20
CA ALA A 223 9.22 -19.15 -15.74
C ALA A 223 9.11 -19.23 -14.20
N ASP A 224 10.25 -19.19 -13.53
CA ASP A 224 10.46 -19.21 -12.09
C ASP A 224 10.79 -17.83 -11.49
N ALA A 225 10.77 -16.76 -12.29
CA ALA A 225 11.06 -15.40 -11.83
C ALA A 225 10.21 -15.03 -10.61
N HIS A 226 10.82 -14.34 -9.65
CA HIS A 226 10.14 -13.94 -8.42
C HIS A 226 8.92 -13.06 -8.72
N LEU A 227 7.91 -13.25 -7.90
CA LEU A 227 6.68 -12.48 -7.88
C LEU A 227 6.76 -11.51 -6.72
N HIS A 228 6.37 -10.26 -6.95
CA HIS A 228 6.42 -9.22 -5.95
C HIS A 228 5.11 -8.44 -5.96
N VAL A 229 4.52 -8.21 -4.78
CA VAL A 229 3.31 -7.39 -4.58
C VAL A 229 3.70 -6.24 -3.66
N TRP A 230 3.62 -5.00 -4.14
CA TRP A 230 4.16 -3.83 -3.42
C TRP A 230 3.23 -3.43 -2.27
N GLU A 231 1.94 -3.72 -2.39
CA GLU A 231 0.95 -3.49 -1.32
C GLU A 231 1.31 -4.12 0.01
N SER A 232 2.11 -5.19 0.00
CA SER A 232 2.53 -5.92 1.19
C SER A 232 4.05 -6.11 1.25
N GLY A 233 4.78 -5.77 0.18
CA GLY A 233 6.19 -6.07 0.04
C GLY A 233 6.52 -7.55 -0.12
N ASP A 234 5.52 -8.42 -0.26
CA ASP A 234 5.74 -9.86 -0.32
C ASP A 234 6.52 -10.21 -1.59
N THR A 235 7.56 -11.02 -1.44
CA THR A 235 8.35 -11.57 -2.55
C THR A 235 8.35 -13.08 -2.44
N VAL A 236 7.86 -13.76 -3.48
CA VAL A 236 7.74 -15.21 -3.53
C VAL A 236 8.25 -15.75 -4.86
N SER A 237 8.98 -16.84 -4.85
CA SER A 237 9.29 -17.56 -6.09
C SER A 237 8.03 -18.23 -6.63
N PHE A 238 7.96 -18.42 -7.95
CA PHE A 238 6.81 -19.12 -8.54
C PHE A 238 6.72 -20.59 -8.09
N ALA A 239 7.86 -21.23 -7.79
CA ALA A 239 7.90 -22.59 -7.27
C ALA A 239 7.24 -22.70 -5.88
N GLU A 240 7.53 -21.76 -4.97
CA GLU A 240 6.89 -21.68 -3.66
C GLU A 240 5.39 -21.44 -3.78
N LEU A 241 4.97 -20.56 -4.70
CA LEU A 241 3.55 -20.34 -4.95
C LEU A 241 2.87 -21.61 -5.46
N VAL A 242 3.49 -22.34 -6.39
CA VAL A 242 2.95 -23.63 -6.87
C VAL A 242 2.86 -24.65 -5.73
N GLN A 243 3.84 -24.72 -4.84
CA GLN A 243 3.77 -25.58 -3.67
C GLN A 243 2.61 -25.17 -2.74
N PHE A 244 2.42 -23.87 -2.50
CA PHE A 244 1.31 -23.35 -1.73
C PHE A 244 -0.05 -23.73 -2.36
N LEU A 245 -0.20 -23.55 -3.68
CA LEU A 245 -1.39 -23.96 -4.42
C LEU A 245 -1.68 -25.47 -4.29
N LYS A 246 -0.64 -26.32 -4.26
CA LYS A 246 -0.82 -27.76 -4.03
C LYS A 246 -1.35 -28.00 -2.62
N VAL A 247 -0.72 -27.40 -1.61
CA VAL A 247 -1.13 -27.55 -0.20
C VAL A 247 -2.56 -27.04 0.04
N THR A 248 -2.96 -25.95 -0.60
CA THR A 248 -4.31 -25.36 -0.45
C THR A 248 -5.37 -25.98 -1.37
N GLY A 249 -5.03 -26.97 -2.20
CA GLY A 249 -5.97 -27.63 -3.11
C GLY A 249 -6.28 -26.86 -4.41
N ARG A 250 -5.76 -25.64 -4.57
CA ARG A 250 -6.02 -24.79 -5.75
C ARG A 250 -5.23 -25.22 -6.98
N PHE A 251 -4.12 -25.93 -6.82
CA PHE A 251 -3.25 -26.33 -7.93
C PHE A 251 -4.01 -27.16 -8.98
N ASP A 252 -4.83 -28.12 -8.54
CA ASP A 252 -5.52 -29.06 -9.43
C ASP A 252 -6.43 -28.32 -10.44
N VAL A 253 -7.20 -27.33 -9.97
CA VAL A 253 -8.09 -26.50 -10.81
C VAL A 253 -7.29 -25.65 -11.79
N VAL A 254 -6.25 -24.98 -11.30
CA VAL A 254 -5.42 -24.07 -12.12
C VAL A 254 -4.60 -24.85 -13.15
N ALA A 255 -4.11 -26.04 -12.78
CA ALA A 255 -3.32 -26.90 -13.65
C ALA A 255 -4.15 -27.48 -14.80
N ARG A 256 -5.39 -27.92 -14.55
CA ARG A 256 -6.30 -28.37 -15.62
C ARG A 256 -6.57 -27.26 -16.65
N ALA A 257 -6.83 -26.05 -16.17
CA ALA A 257 -7.04 -24.90 -17.06
C ALA A 257 -5.75 -24.50 -17.81
N ALA A 258 -4.57 -24.62 -17.17
CA ALA A 258 -3.29 -24.37 -17.84
C ALA A 258 -2.98 -25.41 -18.91
N LEU A 259 -3.25 -26.69 -18.65
CA LEU A 259 -3.15 -27.78 -19.62
C LEU A 259 -3.97 -27.51 -20.87
N LEU A 260 -5.25 -27.14 -20.71
CA LEU A 260 -6.13 -26.81 -21.83
C LEU A 260 -5.57 -25.67 -22.69
N ARG A 261 -5.04 -24.61 -22.06
CA ARG A 261 -4.44 -23.47 -22.78
C ARG A 261 -3.18 -23.87 -23.54
N LEU A 262 -2.36 -24.75 -22.96
CA LEU A 262 -1.15 -25.25 -23.62
C LEU A 262 -1.50 -26.06 -24.86
N THR A 263 -2.42 -27.00 -24.74
CA THR A 263 -2.78 -27.90 -25.85
C THR A 263 -3.50 -27.15 -26.97
N THR A 264 -4.43 -26.24 -26.63
CA THR A 264 -5.12 -25.40 -27.63
C THR A 264 -4.22 -24.37 -28.29
N GLY A 265 -3.21 -23.85 -27.56
CA GLY A 265 -2.23 -22.90 -28.08
C GLY A 265 -1.10 -23.53 -28.91
N GLY A 266 -1.13 -24.85 -29.17
CA GLY A 266 -0.07 -25.58 -29.88
C GLY A 266 1.25 -25.66 -29.11
N GLY A 267 1.22 -25.45 -27.79
CA GLY A 267 2.39 -25.53 -26.93
C GLY A 267 2.87 -26.99 -26.77
N PRO A 268 4.19 -27.21 -26.60
CA PRO A 268 4.72 -28.56 -26.43
C PRO A 268 4.28 -29.15 -25.08
N LEU A 269 3.59 -30.29 -25.14
CA LEU A 269 3.23 -31.11 -23.98
C LEU A 269 4.20 -32.29 -23.87
N TRP A 270 5.40 -32.05 -23.33
CA TRP A 270 6.38 -33.11 -23.14
C TRP A 270 6.27 -33.70 -21.73
N VAL A 271 5.76 -34.92 -21.63
CA VAL A 271 5.68 -35.71 -20.40
C VAL A 271 6.27 -37.08 -20.71
N SER A 272 7.12 -37.61 -19.82
CA SER A 272 7.71 -38.95 -20.03
C SER A 272 6.59 -40.00 -20.15
N PRO A 273 6.62 -40.89 -21.16
CA PRO A 273 5.68 -42.00 -21.28
C PRO A 273 5.59 -42.85 -20.00
N ASP A 274 6.71 -43.04 -19.30
CA ASP A 274 6.79 -43.76 -18.02
C ASP A 274 6.00 -43.07 -16.89
N ALA A 275 5.82 -41.74 -16.96
CA ALA A 275 5.04 -40.98 -15.98
C ALA A 275 3.51 -41.10 -16.21
N LEU A 276 3.11 -41.59 -17.39
CA LEU A 276 1.71 -41.86 -17.77
C LEU A 276 1.36 -43.36 -17.70
N ALA A 277 2.38 -44.22 -17.68
CA ALA A 277 2.26 -45.66 -17.57
C ALA A 277 2.18 -46.09 -16.09
N ASP A 278 1.04 -46.63 -15.68
CA ASP A 278 0.92 -47.42 -14.45
C ASP A 278 0.06 -48.66 -14.74
N SER A 279 0.37 -49.76 -14.04
CA SER A 279 0.05 -51.15 -14.38
C SER A 279 -1.15 -51.77 -13.63
N ALA A 280 -1.90 -50.96 -12.88
CA ALA A 280 -3.06 -51.43 -12.12
C ALA A 280 -4.32 -51.60 -12.99
N ARG A 281 -5.31 -52.38 -12.47
CA ARG A 281 -6.65 -52.60 -13.04
C ARG A 281 -7.23 -51.33 -13.66
N ASP A 282 -8.03 -51.50 -14.72
CA ASP A 282 -8.69 -50.44 -15.50
C ASP A 282 -9.06 -49.20 -14.63
N PRO A 283 -8.28 -48.12 -14.73
CA PRO A 283 -8.47 -46.91 -13.93
C PRO A 283 -9.78 -46.19 -14.24
N ALA A 284 -10.27 -46.29 -15.48
CA ALA A 284 -11.55 -45.69 -15.88
C ALA A 284 -12.70 -46.45 -15.22
N GLN A 285 -12.61 -47.79 -15.18
CA GLN A 285 -13.57 -48.62 -14.44
C GLN A 285 -13.55 -48.31 -12.93
N SER A 286 -12.37 -48.08 -12.36
CA SER A 286 -12.24 -47.72 -10.93
C SER A 286 -12.88 -46.35 -10.63
N LEU A 287 -12.76 -45.39 -11.54
CA LEU A 287 -13.42 -44.09 -11.44
C LEU A 287 -14.95 -44.23 -11.58
N LEU A 288 -15.41 -45.08 -12.51
CA LEU A 288 -16.83 -45.39 -12.66
C LEU A 288 -17.40 -45.99 -11.36
N ASP A 289 -16.74 -46.99 -10.79
CA ASP A 289 -17.17 -47.62 -9.53
C ASP A 289 -17.20 -46.62 -8.37
N PHE A 290 -16.24 -45.69 -8.30
CA PHE A 290 -16.26 -44.61 -7.32
C PHE A 290 -17.45 -43.65 -7.51
N LEU A 291 -17.76 -43.24 -8.75
CA LEU A 291 -18.91 -42.39 -9.04
C LEU A 291 -20.23 -43.09 -8.70
N ARG A 292 -20.33 -44.39 -8.98
CA ARG A 292 -21.50 -45.20 -8.59
C ARG A 292 -21.72 -45.16 -7.09
N LEU A 293 -20.66 -45.31 -6.30
CA LEU A 293 -20.72 -45.17 -4.84
C LEU A 293 -21.12 -43.76 -4.39
N GLN A 294 -20.65 -42.69 -5.07
CA GLN A 294 -21.03 -41.30 -4.76
C GLN A 294 -22.52 -41.05 -4.98
N TRP A 295 -23.10 -41.66 -6.00
CA TRP A 295 -24.52 -41.58 -6.30
C TRP A 295 -25.37 -42.55 -5.47
N GLY A 296 -24.73 -43.41 -4.65
CA GLY A 296 -25.40 -44.40 -3.82
C GLY A 296 -25.95 -45.60 -4.58
N TRP A 297 -25.45 -45.87 -5.79
CA TRP A 297 -25.86 -47.03 -6.59
C TRP A 297 -25.16 -48.30 -6.12
N GLU A 298 -25.93 -49.33 -5.83
CA GLU A 298 -25.44 -50.60 -5.28
C GLU A 298 -25.14 -51.63 -6.39
N SER A 299 -25.71 -51.45 -7.60
CA SER A 299 -25.58 -52.38 -8.72
C SER A 299 -25.22 -51.70 -10.05
N PRO A 300 -24.55 -52.39 -11.00
CA PRO A 300 -24.29 -51.85 -12.34
C PRO A 300 -25.57 -51.58 -13.12
N GLU A 301 -26.61 -52.37 -12.86
CA GLU A 301 -27.92 -52.24 -13.51
C GLU A 301 -28.59 -50.90 -13.16
N GLU A 302 -28.55 -50.48 -11.89
CA GLU A 302 -29.02 -49.14 -11.45
C GLU A 302 -28.30 -48.01 -12.19
N THR A 303 -26.99 -48.18 -12.39
CA THR A 303 -26.15 -47.22 -13.12
C THR A 303 -26.56 -47.16 -14.58
N HIS A 304 -26.70 -48.31 -15.25
CA HIS A 304 -27.07 -48.37 -16.67
C HIS A 304 -28.47 -47.84 -16.96
N VAL A 305 -29.46 -48.17 -16.12
CA VAL A 305 -30.83 -47.67 -16.27
C VAL A 305 -30.86 -46.15 -16.08
N THR A 306 -30.26 -45.64 -14.99
CA THR A 306 -30.25 -44.21 -14.71
C THR A 306 -29.46 -43.42 -15.74
N MET A 307 -28.30 -43.93 -16.20
CA MET A 307 -27.54 -43.32 -17.28
C MET A 307 -28.33 -43.28 -18.59
N GLY A 308 -29.01 -44.38 -18.94
CA GLY A 308 -29.90 -44.43 -20.09
C GLY A 308 -31.03 -43.39 -20.01
N ASP A 309 -31.68 -43.27 -18.86
CA ASP A 309 -32.74 -42.28 -18.61
C ASP A 309 -32.22 -40.83 -18.67
N LEU A 310 -30.96 -40.60 -18.28
CA LEU A 310 -30.26 -39.31 -18.40
C LEU A 310 -29.69 -39.06 -19.81
N GLY A 311 -29.84 -40.01 -20.74
CA GLY A 311 -29.33 -39.91 -22.12
C GLY A 311 -27.82 -40.11 -22.27
N LEU A 312 -27.18 -40.81 -21.32
CA LEU A 312 -25.74 -41.11 -21.34
C LEU A 312 -25.49 -42.55 -21.81
N GLY A 313 -24.81 -42.69 -22.95
CA GLY A 313 -24.33 -43.98 -23.44
C GLY A 313 -23.13 -44.50 -22.64
N LEU A 314 -23.04 -45.82 -22.46
CA LEU A 314 -21.91 -46.45 -21.75
C LEU A 314 -20.56 -46.19 -22.43
N GLU A 315 -20.53 -46.22 -23.75
CA GLU A 315 -19.32 -45.95 -24.54
C GLU A 315 -18.89 -44.48 -24.41
N ASP A 316 -19.82 -43.53 -24.51
CA ASP A 316 -19.56 -42.09 -24.38
C ASP A 316 -18.98 -41.73 -23.00
N VAL A 317 -19.52 -42.36 -21.94
CA VAL A 317 -19.03 -42.17 -20.57
C VAL A 317 -17.68 -42.86 -20.38
N SER A 318 -17.48 -44.06 -20.91
CA SER A 318 -16.18 -44.74 -20.85
C SER A 318 -15.06 -43.90 -21.45
N ASP A 319 -15.25 -43.36 -22.65
CA ASP A 319 -14.26 -42.48 -23.31
C ASP A 319 -13.96 -41.23 -22.47
N SER A 320 -15.01 -40.62 -21.90
CA SER A 320 -14.88 -39.46 -21.02
C SER A 320 -14.12 -39.78 -19.73
N LEU A 321 -14.34 -40.95 -19.13
CA LEU A 321 -13.63 -41.40 -17.94
C LEU A 321 -12.15 -41.67 -18.23
N HIS A 322 -11.83 -42.27 -19.37
CA HIS A 322 -10.44 -42.45 -19.82
C HIS A 322 -9.74 -41.10 -20.01
N ALA A 323 -10.42 -40.12 -20.61
CA ALA A 323 -9.92 -38.76 -20.75
C ALA A 323 -9.67 -38.10 -19.38
N GLU A 324 -10.60 -38.23 -18.43
CA GLU A 324 -10.45 -37.69 -17.08
C GLU A 324 -9.27 -38.30 -16.31
N VAL A 325 -9.09 -39.63 -16.38
CA VAL A 325 -7.90 -40.29 -15.82
C VAL A 325 -6.62 -39.75 -16.47
N THR A 326 -6.62 -39.59 -17.79
CA THR A 326 -5.46 -39.08 -18.53
C THR A 326 -5.10 -37.66 -18.10
N VAL A 327 -6.09 -36.78 -17.96
CA VAL A 327 -5.91 -35.41 -17.47
C VAL A 327 -5.36 -35.42 -16.04
N ALA A 328 -5.91 -36.24 -15.15
CA ALA A 328 -5.42 -36.34 -13.77
C ALA A 328 -3.96 -36.80 -13.71
N ARG A 329 -3.56 -37.78 -14.52
CA ARG A 329 -2.16 -38.25 -14.64
C ARG A 329 -1.24 -37.16 -15.17
N LEU A 330 -1.68 -36.41 -16.18
CA LEU A 330 -0.92 -35.27 -16.71
C LEU A 330 -0.71 -34.18 -15.67
N VAL A 331 -1.76 -33.81 -14.92
CA VAL A 331 -1.66 -32.85 -13.80
C VAL A 331 -0.67 -33.35 -12.76
N ALA A 332 -0.73 -34.63 -12.37
CA ALA A 332 0.20 -35.20 -11.40
C ALA A 332 1.65 -35.21 -11.89
N ALA A 333 1.88 -35.65 -13.14
CA ALA A 333 3.20 -35.70 -13.74
C ALA A 333 3.83 -34.30 -13.85
N LEU A 334 3.08 -33.32 -14.33
CA LEU A 334 3.52 -31.91 -14.41
C LEU A 334 3.62 -31.25 -13.03
N GLY A 335 2.84 -31.72 -12.04
CA GLY A 335 3.01 -31.36 -10.65
C GLY A 335 4.38 -31.81 -10.11
N ARG A 336 4.77 -33.06 -10.36
CA ARG A 336 6.08 -33.60 -9.96
C ARG A 336 7.24 -32.93 -10.68
N HIS A 337 7.09 -32.72 -11.99
CA HIS A 337 8.15 -32.21 -12.86
C HIS A 337 7.59 -31.11 -13.77
N PRO A 338 7.45 -29.87 -13.27
CA PRO A 338 6.88 -28.78 -14.05
C PRO A 338 7.81 -28.39 -15.19
N THR A 339 7.26 -28.34 -16.41
CA THR A 339 7.98 -27.81 -17.58
C THR A 339 7.94 -26.28 -17.60
N THR A 340 8.89 -25.62 -18.26
CA THR A 340 8.89 -24.16 -18.42
C THR A 340 7.61 -23.65 -19.09
N ALA A 341 7.08 -24.39 -20.07
CA ALA A 341 5.83 -24.05 -20.75
C ALA A 341 4.64 -24.13 -19.78
N MET A 342 4.58 -25.20 -18.97
CA MET A 342 3.53 -25.38 -17.97
C MET A 342 3.56 -24.29 -16.91
N SER A 343 4.74 -23.96 -16.37
CA SER A 343 4.87 -22.88 -15.38
C SER A 343 4.42 -21.52 -15.94
N LYS A 344 4.75 -21.22 -17.20
CA LYS A 344 4.27 -19.99 -17.87
C LYS A 344 2.74 -19.99 -18.03
N ALA A 345 2.15 -21.10 -18.45
CA ALA A 345 0.71 -21.23 -18.62
C ALA A 345 -0.06 -21.17 -17.28
N LEU A 346 0.47 -21.79 -16.22
CA LEU A 346 -0.05 -21.68 -14.86
C LEU A 346 -0.04 -20.23 -14.39
N ARG A 347 1.10 -19.53 -14.53
CA ARG A 347 1.26 -18.14 -14.11
C ARG A 347 0.31 -17.20 -14.86
N ALA A 348 0.22 -17.34 -16.18
CA ALA A 348 -0.71 -16.58 -17.00
C ALA A 348 -2.17 -16.90 -16.66
N GLY A 349 -2.48 -18.18 -16.42
CA GLY A 349 -3.81 -18.63 -16.01
C GLY A 349 -4.26 -17.99 -14.69
N LEU A 350 -3.40 -17.95 -13.68
CA LEU A 350 -3.65 -17.27 -12.42
C LEU A 350 -3.86 -15.76 -12.58
N TRP A 351 -3.14 -15.12 -13.52
CA TRP A 351 -3.32 -13.70 -13.80
C TRP A 351 -4.67 -13.42 -14.49
N ILE A 352 -5.08 -14.28 -15.43
CA ILE A 352 -6.38 -14.20 -16.12
C ILE A 352 -7.55 -14.45 -15.15
N ASP A 353 -7.38 -15.37 -14.20
CA ASP A 353 -8.40 -15.79 -13.25
C ASP A 353 -8.58 -14.81 -12.08
N ASP A 354 -9.13 -13.64 -12.36
CA ASP A 354 -9.71 -12.73 -11.35
C ASP A 354 -8.74 -12.38 -10.22
N LEU A 355 -7.57 -11.87 -10.61
CA LEU A 355 -6.48 -11.52 -9.71
C LEU A 355 -5.97 -12.71 -8.86
N ALA A 356 -6.26 -13.97 -9.22
CA ALA A 356 -5.82 -15.14 -8.46
C ALA A 356 -4.31 -15.16 -8.24
N LEU A 357 -3.51 -14.73 -9.21
CA LEU A 357 -2.06 -14.64 -9.04
C LEU A 357 -1.72 -13.74 -7.84
N LYS A 358 -2.29 -12.55 -7.80
CA LYS A 358 -2.08 -11.59 -6.71
C LYS A 358 -2.66 -12.10 -5.39
N ARG A 359 -3.87 -12.64 -5.42
CA ARG A 359 -4.55 -13.23 -4.26
C ARG A 359 -3.69 -14.27 -3.56
N GLU A 360 -3.18 -15.23 -4.31
CA GLU A 360 -2.44 -16.36 -3.75
C GLU A 360 -1.04 -15.94 -3.30
N ILE A 361 -0.43 -14.91 -3.92
CA ILE A 361 0.80 -14.28 -3.40
C ILE A 361 0.53 -13.62 -2.05
N LEU A 362 -0.51 -12.78 -1.94
CA LEU A 362 -0.87 -12.09 -0.70
C LEU A 362 -1.20 -13.10 0.42
N ARG A 363 -1.85 -14.21 0.08
CA ARG A 363 -2.16 -15.30 1.02
C ARG A 363 -0.89 -15.99 1.53
N LEU A 364 0.00 -16.41 0.63
CA LEU A 364 1.28 -17.02 1.01
C LEU A 364 2.14 -16.05 1.81
N GLY A 365 2.20 -14.77 1.39
CA GLY A 365 2.91 -13.71 2.08
C GLY A 365 2.38 -13.47 3.50
N ALA A 366 1.06 -13.42 3.69
CA ALA A 366 0.44 -13.30 5.00
C ALA A 366 0.72 -14.51 5.92
N VAL A 367 0.67 -15.74 5.40
CA VAL A 367 1.06 -16.95 6.18
C VAL A 367 2.50 -16.82 6.66
N ARG A 368 3.42 -16.46 5.76
CA ARG A 368 4.85 -16.25 6.08
C ARG A 368 5.07 -15.15 7.10
N HIS A 369 4.38 -14.03 6.94
CA HIS A 369 4.46 -12.88 7.83
C HIS A 369 4.16 -13.28 9.28
N PHE A 370 3.00 -13.90 9.52
CA PHE A 370 2.63 -14.35 10.86
C PHE A 370 3.53 -15.48 11.37
N ALA A 371 3.94 -16.42 10.53
CA ALA A 371 4.85 -17.49 10.95
C ALA A 371 6.18 -16.93 11.46
N ARG A 372 6.76 -15.94 10.76
CA ARG A 372 8.04 -15.31 11.12
C ARG A 372 8.00 -14.57 12.45
N GLN A 373 6.89 -13.93 12.81
CA GLN A 373 6.73 -13.21 14.08
C GLN A 373 7.03 -14.11 15.30
N VAL A 374 6.69 -15.40 15.22
CA VAL A 374 6.85 -16.35 16.34
C VAL A 374 7.91 -17.43 16.09
N ALA A 375 8.41 -17.57 14.87
CA ALA A 375 9.33 -18.65 14.48
C ALA A 375 10.66 -18.65 15.26
N ALA A 376 11.17 -17.47 15.62
CA ALA A 376 12.43 -17.35 16.36
C ALA A 376 12.33 -17.78 17.83
N HIS A 377 11.12 -17.85 18.38
CA HIS A 377 10.89 -17.94 19.82
C HIS A 377 10.40 -19.33 20.29
N SER A 378 9.77 -20.12 19.42
CA SER A 378 9.30 -21.48 19.78
C SER A 378 8.80 -22.32 18.58
N GLU A 379 8.99 -23.64 18.66
CA GLU A 379 8.36 -24.62 17.76
C GLU A 379 6.85 -24.77 18.04
N PRO A 380 6.05 -25.24 17.05
CA PRO A 380 4.66 -25.57 17.31
C PRO A 380 4.50 -26.78 18.23
N THR A 381 3.48 -26.74 19.07
CA THR A 381 3.05 -27.89 19.89
C THR A 381 2.43 -28.99 19.02
N THR A 382 2.34 -30.21 19.54
CA THR A 382 1.66 -31.33 18.86
C THR A 382 0.23 -30.97 18.46
N ALA A 383 -0.51 -30.28 19.34
CA ALA A 383 -1.89 -29.86 19.06
C ALA A 383 -1.97 -28.85 17.90
N GLU A 384 -1.03 -27.91 17.83
CA GLU A 384 -0.96 -26.92 16.75
C GLU A 384 -0.60 -27.57 15.41
N TYR A 385 0.32 -28.55 15.41
CA TYR A 385 0.61 -29.36 14.23
C TYR A 385 -0.61 -30.13 13.74
N GLU A 386 -1.34 -30.78 14.65
CA GLU A 386 -2.57 -31.48 14.28
C GLU A 386 -3.63 -30.55 13.72
N GLU A 387 -3.78 -29.35 14.27
CA GLU A 387 -4.72 -28.35 13.76
C GLU A 387 -4.33 -27.84 12.38
N ALA A 388 -3.04 -27.57 12.14
CA ALA A 388 -2.53 -27.22 10.82
C ALA A 388 -2.77 -28.36 9.80
N ARG A 389 -2.51 -29.62 10.19
CA ARG A 389 -2.79 -30.80 9.37
C ARG A 389 -4.27 -30.95 9.07
N ARG A 390 -5.16 -30.73 10.04
CA ARG A 390 -6.62 -30.70 9.84
C ARG A 390 -7.02 -29.59 8.88
N CYS A 391 -6.40 -28.41 8.98
CA CYS A 391 -6.64 -27.31 8.06
C CYS A 391 -6.29 -27.69 6.61
N ILE A 392 -5.08 -28.21 6.37
CA ILE A 392 -4.65 -28.67 5.05
C ILE A 392 -5.55 -29.79 4.51
N THR A 393 -5.92 -30.75 5.37
CA THR A 393 -6.83 -31.85 5.02
C THR A 393 -8.19 -31.33 4.54
N ARG A 394 -8.75 -30.33 5.23
CA ARG A 394 -10.02 -29.66 4.86
C ARG A 394 -9.91 -28.90 3.54
N LEU A 395 -8.77 -28.27 3.25
CA LEU A 395 -8.55 -27.52 2.01
C LEU A 395 -8.41 -28.44 0.78
N ARG A 396 -7.97 -29.70 0.98
CA ARG A 396 -7.83 -30.73 -0.07
C ARG A 396 -8.98 -31.75 -0.11
N PRO A 397 -10.20 -31.32 0.24
CA PRO A 397 -11.34 -32.16 0.68
C PRO A 397 -11.05 -33.64 0.99
N ALA A 398 -10.02 -33.94 1.79
CA ALA A 398 -9.62 -35.31 2.11
C ALA A 398 -10.25 -35.75 3.44
N LEU A 399 -10.49 -37.05 3.62
CA LEU A 399 -11.09 -37.57 4.85
C LEU A 399 -10.10 -37.60 6.02
N SER A 400 -8.81 -37.70 5.73
CA SER A 400 -7.77 -37.85 6.74
C SER A 400 -6.43 -37.26 6.29
N TRP A 401 -5.55 -36.97 7.27
CA TRP A 401 -4.20 -36.50 6.98
C TRP A 401 -3.36 -37.50 6.16
N PRO A 402 -3.37 -38.82 6.43
CA PRO A 402 -2.67 -39.79 5.59
C PRO A 402 -3.11 -39.75 4.12
N GLN A 403 -4.42 -39.61 3.86
CA GLN A 403 -4.95 -39.47 2.50
C GLN A 403 -4.44 -38.18 1.85
N ALA A 404 -4.60 -37.02 2.52
CA ALA A 404 -4.11 -35.74 2.01
C ALA A 404 -2.60 -35.76 1.73
N SER A 405 -1.82 -36.40 2.61
CA SER A 405 -0.37 -36.54 2.46
C SER A 405 0.01 -37.43 1.27
N SER A 406 -0.74 -38.52 1.05
CA SER A 406 -0.59 -39.39 -0.12
C SER A 406 -0.87 -38.61 -1.42
N ASP A 407 -2.00 -37.90 -1.48
CA ASP A 407 -2.40 -37.12 -2.65
C ASP A 407 -1.39 -36.02 -2.99
N LEU A 408 -0.86 -35.34 -1.98
CA LEU A 408 0.20 -34.35 -2.14
C LEU A 408 1.52 -34.98 -2.61
N GLY A 409 1.83 -36.20 -2.15
CA GLY A 409 2.96 -36.99 -2.64
C GLY A 409 2.83 -37.30 -4.14
N VAL A 410 1.62 -37.63 -4.62
CA VAL A 410 1.34 -37.82 -6.05
C VAL A 410 1.62 -36.56 -6.85
N LEU A 411 1.35 -35.37 -6.29
CA LEU A 411 1.67 -34.07 -6.88
C LEU A 411 3.15 -33.64 -6.70
N GLY A 412 4.00 -34.50 -6.15
CA GLY A 412 5.44 -34.25 -5.96
C GLY A 412 5.80 -33.39 -4.76
N VAL A 413 4.92 -33.25 -3.78
CA VAL A 413 5.27 -32.60 -2.51
C VAL A 413 5.97 -33.63 -1.63
N SER A 414 7.25 -33.40 -1.33
CA SER A 414 8.02 -34.28 -0.44
C SER A 414 7.49 -34.24 1.00
N ARG A 415 7.75 -35.29 1.79
CA ARG A 415 7.39 -35.29 3.22
C ARG A 415 7.99 -34.10 3.96
N THR A 416 9.26 -33.77 3.70
CA THR A 416 9.94 -32.60 4.26
C THR A 416 9.24 -31.29 3.90
N ALA A 417 8.85 -31.13 2.64
CA ALA A 417 8.12 -29.93 2.18
C ALA A 417 6.73 -29.81 2.84
N LEU A 418 6.05 -30.94 3.04
CA LEU A 418 4.75 -30.99 3.70
C LEU A 418 4.84 -30.71 5.21
N ASP A 419 5.82 -31.28 5.89
CA ASP A 419 6.08 -31.00 7.32
C ASP A 419 6.47 -29.52 7.52
N GLY A 420 7.28 -28.96 6.61
CA GLY A 420 7.59 -27.54 6.59
C GLY A 420 6.36 -26.66 6.42
N ALA A 421 5.45 -26.99 5.49
CA ALA A 421 4.19 -26.28 5.30
C ALA A 421 3.26 -26.41 6.52
N ALA A 422 3.15 -27.60 7.12
CA ALA A 422 2.37 -27.81 8.33
C ALA A 422 2.91 -26.99 9.51
N ARG A 423 4.24 -26.93 9.66
CA ARG A 423 4.91 -26.08 10.66
C ARG A 423 4.60 -24.61 10.42
N GLU A 424 4.75 -24.13 9.20
CA GLU A 424 4.48 -22.74 8.83
C GLU A 424 3.02 -22.35 9.11
N PHE A 425 2.06 -23.20 8.74
CA PHE A 425 0.64 -23.00 9.04
C PHE A 425 0.38 -22.99 10.56
N ALA A 426 1.01 -23.88 11.32
CA ALA A 426 0.85 -23.93 12.77
C ALA A 426 1.34 -22.63 13.44
N LEU A 427 2.53 -22.15 13.05
CA LEU A 427 3.09 -20.89 13.53
C LEU A 427 2.22 -19.68 13.14
N ALA A 428 1.81 -19.60 11.87
CA ALA A 428 0.96 -18.52 11.39
C ALA A 428 -0.39 -18.47 12.12
N ARG A 429 -1.01 -19.64 12.34
CA ARG A 429 -2.28 -19.75 13.09
C ARG A 429 -2.10 -19.32 14.54
N ARG A 430 -1.00 -19.68 15.21
CA ARG A 430 -0.69 -19.25 16.58
C ARG A 430 -0.54 -17.72 16.66
N ALA A 431 0.26 -17.14 15.77
CA ALA A 431 0.51 -15.69 15.75
C ALA A 431 -0.77 -14.90 15.45
N ALA A 432 -1.59 -15.34 14.48
CA ALA A 432 -2.79 -14.64 14.09
C ALA A 432 -4.02 -14.92 14.99
N ALA A 433 -3.99 -15.94 15.85
CA ALA A 433 -5.15 -16.35 16.65
C ALA A 433 -5.78 -15.23 17.51
N PRO A 434 -5.01 -14.38 18.21
CA PRO A 434 -5.59 -13.26 18.97
C PRO A 434 -6.36 -12.30 18.07
N LEU A 435 -5.77 -11.96 16.92
CA LEU A 435 -6.35 -11.02 15.96
C LEU A 435 -7.63 -11.56 15.31
N VAL A 436 -7.63 -12.84 14.93
CA VAL A 436 -8.81 -13.52 14.34
C VAL A 436 -9.97 -13.53 15.31
N LYS A 437 -9.70 -13.78 16.60
CA LYS A 437 -10.75 -13.76 17.61
C LYS A 437 -11.48 -12.41 17.65
N VAL A 438 -10.73 -11.31 17.54
CA VAL A 438 -11.30 -9.96 17.50
C VAL A 438 -12.07 -9.72 16.20
N LEU A 439 -11.50 -10.09 15.04
CA LEU A 439 -12.14 -9.94 13.72
C LEU A 439 -13.43 -10.76 13.56
N GLU A 440 -13.53 -11.93 14.20
CA GLU A 440 -14.71 -12.80 14.11
C GLU A 440 -15.77 -12.54 15.18
N ARG A 441 -15.36 -12.12 16.38
CA ARG A 441 -16.24 -11.99 17.55
C ARG A 441 -15.80 -10.81 18.43
N PRO A 442 -16.30 -9.59 18.18
CA PRO A 442 -16.09 -8.50 19.13
C PRO A 442 -16.90 -8.79 20.41
N THR A 443 -16.24 -9.29 21.47
CA THR A 443 -16.92 -9.85 22.66
C THR A 443 -17.17 -8.85 23.80
N ALA A 444 -16.53 -7.68 23.81
CA ALA A 444 -16.65 -6.73 24.92
C ALA A 444 -17.66 -5.62 24.61
N PRO A 445 -18.54 -5.20 25.53
CA PRO A 445 -19.31 -3.96 25.36
C PRO A 445 -18.36 -2.77 25.18
N VAL A 446 -18.77 -1.74 24.44
CA VAL A 446 -17.98 -0.51 24.33
C VAL A 446 -18.07 0.23 25.65
N CYS A 447 -16.94 0.41 26.33
CA CYS A 447 -16.82 1.33 27.45
C CYS A 447 -16.29 2.66 26.91
N PRO A 448 -16.98 3.79 27.11
CA PRO A 448 -16.43 5.09 26.72
C PRO A 448 -15.08 5.34 27.38
N ALA A 449 -14.16 5.97 26.64
CA ALA A 449 -12.86 6.36 27.17
C ALA A 449 -13.01 7.29 28.40
N GLY A 450 -12.04 7.19 29.32
CA GLY A 450 -12.02 8.00 30.54
C GLY A 450 -11.93 9.51 30.27
N PRO A 451 -12.17 10.35 31.29
CA PRO A 451 -12.06 11.79 31.12
C PRO A 451 -10.63 12.21 30.77
N TRP A 452 -10.52 12.99 29.71
CA TRP A 452 -9.28 13.54 29.18
C TRP A 452 -8.91 14.85 29.89
N THR A 453 -8.20 14.76 31.01
CA THR A 453 -7.77 15.93 31.79
C THR A 453 -6.25 16.02 31.89
N GLY A 454 -5.68 17.22 31.77
CA GLY A 454 -4.25 17.46 32.00
C GLY A 454 -3.30 17.00 30.89
N MET A 455 -3.79 16.72 29.67
CA MET A 455 -2.98 16.26 28.55
C MET A 455 -2.35 17.40 27.72
N GLY A 456 -2.68 18.65 28.02
CA GLY A 456 -2.21 19.83 27.26
C GLY A 456 -3.09 20.19 26.05
N ILE A 457 -4.17 19.44 25.82
CA ILE A 457 -5.31 19.85 24.97
C ILE A 457 -6.57 19.87 25.84
N GLU A 458 -7.49 20.79 25.55
CA GLU A 458 -8.77 20.90 26.24
C GLU A 458 -9.90 20.33 25.38
N LEU A 459 -10.20 19.04 25.56
CA LEU A 459 -11.39 18.41 25.01
C LEU A 459 -12.57 18.63 25.98
N VAL A 460 -13.36 19.66 25.70
CA VAL A 460 -14.48 20.10 26.55
C VAL A 460 -15.83 19.62 26.02
N PRO A 461 -16.87 19.49 26.89
CA PRO A 461 -18.22 19.20 26.46
C PRO A 461 -18.64 20.13 25.31
N THR A 462 -19.13 19.54 24.23
CA THR A 462 -19.53 20.23 23.02
C THR A 462 -20.95 19.78 22.64
N PRO A 463 -21.98 20.40 23.25
CA PRO A 463 -23.36 20.08 22.94
C PRO A 463 -23.68 20.36 21.47
N LYS A 464 -24.43 19.46 20.85
CA LYS A 464 -24.96 19.65 19.50
C LYS A 464 -26.02 20.75 19.51
N VAL A 465 -26.09 21.52 18.44
CA VAL A 465 -27.18 22.49 18.28
C VAL A 465 -28.51 21.75 18.07
N SER A 466 -29.60 22.30 18.60
CA SER A 466 -30.93 21.69 18.50
C SER A 466 -31.28 21.32 17.06
N GLY A 467 -31.72 20.07 16.84
CA GLY A 467 -32.06 19.52 15.53
C GLY A 467 -30.88 19.04 14.68
N SER A 468 -29.64 19.29 15.11
CA SER A 468 -28.44 18.76 14.47
C SER A 468 -28.02 17.44 15.10
N ARG A 469 -27.74 16.43 14.28
CA ARG A 469 -27.19 15.15 14.74
C ARG A 469 -25.66 15.12 14.81
N ARG A 470 -24.99 16.14 14.26
CA ARG A 470 -23.54 16.11 14.02
C ARG A 470 -22.78 17.35 14.50
N PHE A 471 -23.38 18.53 14.35
CA PHE A 471 -22.68 19.80 14.51
C PHE A 471 -23.03 20.53 15.79
N SER A 472 -22.02 21.17 16.37
CA SER A 472 -22.12 22.02 17.57
C SER A 472 -22.52 23.47 17.28
N VAL A 473 -22.38 23.89 16.02
CA VAL A 473 -22.65 25.25 15.56
C VAL A 473 -23.76 25.20 14.51
N ASP A 474 -24.70 26.14 14.59
CA ASP A 474 -25.75 26.30 13.59
C ASP A 474 -25.17 26.72 12.22
N THR A 475 -25.91 26.42 11.15
CA THR A 475 -25.42 26.62 9.79
C THR A 475 -25.10 28.09 9.46
N ASP A 476 -25.86 29.05 9.99
CA ASP A 476 -25.65 30.47 9.71
C ASP A 476 -24.37 30.97 10.36
N LYS A 477 -24.15 30.62 11.63
CA LYS A 477 -22.93 30.96 12.36
C LYS A 477 -21.71 30.25 11.75
N ALA A 478 -21.84 28.98 11.40
CA ALA A 478 -20.79 28.20 10.75
C ALA A 478 -20.37 28.84 9.42
N ARG A 479 -21.34 29.29 8.60
CA ARG A 479 -21.09 30.00 7.35
C ARG A 479 -20.33 31.30 7.57
N VAL A 480 -20.73 32.12 8.54
CA VAL A 480 -20.04 33.40 8.84
C VAL A 480 -18.58 33.17 9.23
N ILE A 481 -18.32 32.15 10.06
CA ILE A 481 -16.96 31.80 10.46
C ILE A 481 -16.16 31.28 9.26
N ALA A 482 -16.72 30.37 8.47
CA ALA A 482 -16.07 29.83 7.29
C ALA A 482 -15.76 30.92 6.25
N ASP A 483 -16.68 31.84 5.98
CA ASP A 483 -16.46 32.97 5.07
C ASP A 483 -15.28 33.86 5.52
N ASP A 484 -15.06 34.00 6.83
CA ASP A 484 -13.90 34.72 7.35
C ASP A 484 -12.60 33.93 7.18
N ILE A 485 -12.61 32.65 7.54
CA ILE A 485 -11.47 31.74 7.34
C ILE A 485 -11.07 31.71 5.86
N ALA A 486 -12.03 31.61 4.95
CA ALA A 486 -11.78 31.61 3.50
C ALA A 486 -11.01 32.86 3.06
N ARG A 487 -11.33 34.05 3.60
CA ARG A 487 -10.57 35.28 3.32
C ARG A 487 -9.16 35.21 3.87
N GLN A 488 -8.98 34.71 5.10
CA GLN A 488 -7.67 34.61 5.75
C GLN A 488 -6.74 33.60 5.05
N LEU A 489 -7.31 32.51 4.52
CA LEU A 489 -6.59 31.47 3.79
C LEU A 489 -6.35 31.83 2.31
N GLY A 490 -6.89 32.95 1.83
CA GLY A 490 -6.75 33.37 0.44
C GLY A 490 -7.51 32.46 -0.54
N VAL A 491 -8.67 31.93 -0.14
CA VAL A 491 -9.56 31.20 -1.04
C VAL A 491 -10.06 32.16 -2.12
N VAL A 492 -9.68 31.88 -3.37
CA VAL A 492 -9.99 32.75 -4.52
C VAL A 492 -11.36 32.45 -5.13
N ARG A 493 -11.87 31.22 -4.93
CA ARG A 493 -13.17 30.78 -5.45
C ARG A 493 -13.71 29.62 -4.63
N VAL A 494 -15.02 29.62 -4.40
CA VAL A 494 -15.79 28.44 -4.01
C VAL A 494 -16.80 28.13 -5.11
N GLY A 495 -16.54 27.11 -5.92
CA GLY A 495 -17.36 26.71 -7.06
C GLY A 495 -18.37 25.63 -6.68
N MET A 496 -19.62 25.77 -7.10
CA MET A 496 -20.60 24.69 -7.00
C MET A 496 -20.44 23.76 -8.21
N VAL A 497 -20.26 22.46 -7.95
CA VAL A 497 -20.07 21.43 -8.98
C VAL A 497 -21.11 20.31 -8.91
N GLY A 498 -21.96 20.31 -7.89
CA GLY A 498 -23.04 19.33 -7.75
C GLY A 498 -24.04 19.38 -8.92
N GLU A 499 -24.21 20.58 -9.50
CA GLU A 499 -25.08 20.88 -10.65
C GLU A 499 -24.57 20.25 -11.95
N LEU A 500 -23.33 19.74 -11.97
CA LEU A 500 -22.82 18.91 -13.08
C LEU A 500 -23.42 17.49 -13.06
N THR A 501 -24.19 17.14 -12.03
CA THR A 501 -24.82 15.83 -11.84
C THR A 501 -26.34 15.96 -11.71
N THR A 502 -27.06 14.84 -11.86
CA THR A 502 -28.52 14.76 -11.64
C THR A 502 -28.89 14.37 -10.20
N LEU A 503 -27.92 14.33 -9.26
CA LEU A 503 -28.09 13.73 -7.93
C LEU A 503 -28.83 14.63 -6.92
N GLY A 504 -29.10 15.90 -7.25
CA GLY A 504 -29.93 16.78 -6.42
C GLY A 504 -29.36 17.13 -5.03
N VAL A 505 -28.05 16.96 -4.84
CA VAL A 505 -27.29 17.36 -3.63
C VAL A 505 -26.21 18.37 -4.00
N HIS A 506 -25.72 19.12 -3.02
CA HIS A 506 -24.78 20.20 -3.26
C HIS A 506 -23.35 19.75 -2.96
N ILE A 507 -22.50 19.93 -3.97
CA ILE A 507 -21.05 19.71 -3.88
C ILE A 507 -20.36 21.04 -4.20
N ALA A 508 -19.54 21.53 -3.27
CA ALA A 508 -18.75 22.74 -3.44
C ALA A 508 -17.26 22.39 -3.54
N GLN A 509 -16.49 23.23 -4.21
CA GLN A 509 -15.03 23.13 -4.32
C GLN A 509 -14.36 24.46 -4.00
N ALA A 510 -13.50 24.49 -2.98
CA ALA A 510 -12.71 25.66 -2.59
C ALA A 510 -11.32 25.61 -3.23
N PHE A 511 -10.89 26.75 -3.79
CA PHE A 511 -9.60 26.91 -4.46
C PHE A 511 -8.76 27.95 -3.71
N ALA A 512 -7.60 27.54 -3.21
CA ALA A 512 -6.59 28.43 -2.63
C ALA A 512 -5.18 28.04 -3.10
N GLN A 513 -4.18 28.85 -2.76
CA GLN A 513 -2.78 28.57 -3.07
C GLN A 513 -2.25 27.46 -2.15
N ARG A 514 -1.94 26.29 -2.72
CA ARG A 514 -1.45 25.11 -2.00
C ARG A 514 -0.13 24.58 -2.57
N SER A 515 0.59 23.76 -1.80
CA SER A 515 1.80 23.08 -2.27
C SER A 515 1.62 21.56 -2.33
N GLY A 516 1.67 20.96 -3.52
CA GLY A 516 2.05 19.56 -3.72
C GLY A 516 1.02 18.46 -3.38
N TRP A 517 -0.24 18.79 -3.06
CA TRP A 517 -1.31 17.81 -2.86
C TRP A 517 -1.89 17.30 -4.20
N SER A 518 -2.41 16.07 -4.23
CA SER A 518 -2.96 15.46 -5.47
C SER A 518 -4.31 16.07 -5.92
N ALA A 519 -4.97 16.82 -5.04
CA ALA A 519 -6.19 17.56 -5.36
C ALA A 519 -5.90 19.07 -5.29
N SER A 520 -6.21 19.77 -6.37
CA SER A 520 -6.01 21.21 -6.51
C SER A 520 -7.12 22.04 -5.85
N PHE A 521 -8.06 21.39 -5.16
CA PHE A 521 -9.18 21.98 -4.44
C PHE A 521 -9.54 21.17 -3.19
N ALA A 522 -10.28 21.76 -2.25
CA ALA A 522 -11.01 21.06 -1.19
C ALA A 522 -12.48 20.92 -1.58
N SER A 523 -13.18 19.92 -1.06
CA SER A 523 -14.58 19.66 -1.40
C SER A 523 -15.49 19.75 -0.17
N GLY A 524 -16.74 20.08 -0.41
CA GLY A 524 -17.75 20.01 0.65
C GLY A 524 -19.04 19.45 0.09
N LYS A 525 -19.74 18.69 0.93
CA LYS A 525 -20.90 17.88 0.53
C LYS A 525 -22.03 18.03 1.54
N ALA A 526 -23.22 18.43 1.08
CA ALA A 526 -24.39 18.61 1.94
C ALA A 526 -25.72 18.64 1.16
N GLU A 527 -26.84 18.60 1.89
CA GLU A 527 -28.18 18.86 1.35
C GLU A 527 -28.47 20.36 1.12
N THR A 528 -27.64 21.26 1.65
CA THR A 528 -27.77 22.72 1.46
C THR A 528 -26.49 23.32 0.88
N VAL A 529 -26.64 24.42 0.13
CA VAL A 529 -25.51 25.13 -0.50
C VAL A 529 -24.53 25.64 0.55
N ASP A 530 -25.03 26.27 1.62
CA ASP A 530 -24.18 26.89 2.63
C ASP A 530 -23.36 25.86 3.41
N ALA A 531 -23.97 24.71 3.76
CA ALA A 531 -23.23 23.64 4.42
C ALA A 531 -22.17 23.02 3.50
N ALA A 532 -22.46 22.87 2.20
CA ALA A 532 -21.47 22.39 1.23
C ALA A 532 -20.29 23.37 1.09
N LYS A 533 -20.55 24.68 1.02
CA LYS A 533 -19.49 25.70 0.98
C LYS A 533 -18.66 25.71 2.24
N THR A 534 -19.31 25.69 3.41
CA THR A 534 -18.63 25.59 4.71
C THR A 534 -17.73 24.37 4.77
N GLY A 535 -18.21 23.20 4.37
CA GLY A 535 -17.40 21.97 4.32
C GLY A 535 -16.17 22.11 3.42
N ALA A 536 -16.31 22.71 2.23
CA ALA A 536 -15.18 22.90 1.32
C ALA A 536 -14.13 23.87 1.88
N ILE A 537 -14.56 24.90 2.59
CA ILE A 537 -13.65 25.85 3.24
C ILE A 537 -12.95 25.20 4.45
N MET A 538 -13.66 24.39 5.22
CA MET A 538 -13.09 23.70 6.37
C MET A 538 -12.08 22.61 5.96
N GLU A 539 -12.34 21.88 4.88
CA GLU A 539 -11.34 20.95 4.30
C GLU A 539 -10.10 21.72 3.76
N GLU A 540 -10.26 22.95 3.24
CA GLU A 540 -9.11 23.81 2.92
C GLU A 540 -8.33 24.21 4.19
N ALA A 541 -9.04 24.54 5.27
CA ALA A 541 -8.44 24.97 6.52
C ALA A 541 -7.55 23.88 7.16
N GLU A 542 -8.00 22.62 7.19
CA GLU A 542 -7.17 21.52 7.70
C GLU A 542 -5.94 21.25 6.82
N ILE A 543 -6.05 21.36 5.49
CA ILE A 543 -4.92 21.16 4.58
C ILE A 543 -3.86 22.23 4.82
N GLN A 544 -4.26 23.51 4.89
CA GLN A 544 -3.31 24.59 5.14
C GLN A 544 -2.72 24.55 6.55
N ALA A 545 -3.50 24.15 7.56
CA ALA A 545 -2.98 23.89 8.90
C ALA A 545 -1.91 22.79 8.90
N GLN A 546 -2.16 21.68 8.20
CA GLN A 546 -1.19 20.59 8.03
C GLN A 546 0.09 21.05 7.30
N ASP A 547 -0.03 21.86 6.25
CA ASP A 547 1.12 22.38 5.50
C ASP A 547 1.94 23.40 6.31
N ALA A 548 1.29 24.18 7.18
CA ALA A 548 1.94 25.13 8.07
C ALA A 548 2.55 24.48 9.32
N PHE A 549 2.09 23.29 9.72
CA PHE A 549 2.47 22.65 10.97
C PHE A 549 3.96 22.29 11.02
N ARG A 550 4.68 22.82 12.01
CA ARG A 550 6.11 22.54 12.27
C ARG A 550 6.26 22.24 13.77
N PRO A 551 6.18 20.97 14.20
CA PRO A 551 6.25 20.62 15.61
C PRO A 551 7.67 20.85 16.14
N ARG A 552 7.79 21.18 17.42
CA ARG A 552 9.07 21.21 18.12
C ARG A 552 9.59 19.77 18.30
N THR A 553 10.84 19.54 17.95
CA THR A 553 11.53 18.28 18.26
C THR A 553 11.70 18.13 19.77
N ALA A 554 11.02 17.12 20.35
CA ALA A 554 11.05 16.83 21.78
C ALA A 554 12.21 15.89 22.15
N LEU A 555 12.56 14.97 21.25
CA LEU A 555 13.66 14.03 21.40
C LEU A 555 14.28 13.76 20.02
N ARG A 556 15.60 13.59 19.99
CA ARG A 556 16.33 12.99 18.86
C ARG A 556 16.95 11.69 19.36
N ALA A 557 16.48 10.56 18.87
CA ALA A 557 16.97 9.24 19.27
C ALA A 557 16.49 8.13 18.34
N SER A 558 17.26 7.05 18.27
CA SER A 558 16.74 5.78 17.79
C SER A 558 15.60 5.26 18.66
N TYR A 559 14.74 4.41 18.08
CA TYR A 559 13.65 3.78 18.83
C TYR A 559 14.18 2.97 20.01
N GLU A 560 15.24 2.18 19.80
CA GLU A 560 15.85 1.40 20.87
C GLU A 560 16.43 2.28 22.00
N ARG A 561 17.14 3.35 21.66
CA ARG A 561 17.68 4.28 22.66
C ARG A 561 16.56 4.96 23.45
N ALA A 562 15.54 5.48 22.75
CA ALA A 562 14.42 6.15 23.38
C ALA A 562 13.69 5.22 24.37
N VAL A 563 13.43 3.97 23.99
CA VAL A 563 12.82 2.97 24.88
C VAL A 563 13.74 2.62 26.06
N ALA A 564 15.04 2.43 25.82
CA ALA A 564 16.01 2.12 26.87
C ALA A 564 16.16 3.24 27.91
N GLU A 565 16.02 4.50 27.48
CA GLU A 565 16.03 5.69 28.34
C GLU A 565 14.66 5.97 29.01
N GLY A 566 13.66 5.13 28.77
CA GLY A 566 12.35 5.20 29.41
C GLY A 566 11.37 6.21 28.77
N ALA A 567 11.67 6.70 27.56
CA ALA A 567 10.74 7.55 26.82
C ALA A 567 9.51 6.77 26.34
N VAL A 568 8.34 7.40 26.41
CA VAL A 568 7.09 6.82 25.89
C VAL A 568 6.96 7.16 24.40
N VAL A 569 7.52 6.30 23.56
CA VAL A 569 7.56 6.45 22.10
C VAL A 569 6.63 5.46 21.39
N VAL A 570 6.06 5.89 20.27
CA VAL A 570 5.24 5.04 19.38
C VAL A 570 6.15 4.20 18.49
N ALA A 571 5.88 2.90 18.43
CA ALA A 571 6.65 1.96 17.59
C ALA A 571 6.44 2.26 16.08
N PRO A 572 7.51 2.57 15.31
CA PRO A 572 7.34 3.02 13.93
C PRO A 572 6.81 1.96 12.95
N ASP A 573 7.05 0.67 13.21
CA ASP A 573 6.51 -0.44 12.41
C ASP A 573 4.98 -0.51 12.41
N ARG A 574 4.33 0.02 13.45
CA ARG A 574 2.86 0.11 13.55
C ARG A 574 2.27 1.31 12.80
N LEU A 575 3.09 2.17 12.20
CA LEU A 575 2.62 3.41 11.54
C LEU A 575 2.27 3.21 10.06
N GLY A 576 2.18 1.95 9.60
CA GLY A 576 1.81 1.64 8.22
C GLY A 576 2.85 2.13 7.22
N LEU A 577 4.14 1.84 7.48
CA LEU A 577 5.25 2.24 6.62
C LEU A 577 5.14 1.62 5.22
N PRO A 578 5.63 2.29 4.16
CA PRO A 578 5.78 1.63 2.87
C PRO A 578 6.70 0.41 3.01
N PHE A 579 6.42 -0.65 2.25
CA PHE A 579 7.18 -1.90 2.35
C PHE A 579 8.70 -1.74 2.10
N ASP A 580 9.10 -0.71 1.36
CA ASP A 580 10.48 -0.36 1.03
C ASP A 580 11.03 0.80 1.88
N SER A 581 10.40 1.07 3.03
CA SER A 581 10.94 1.98 4.05
C SER A 581 12.32 1.54 4.50
N ARG A 582 13.22 2.50 4.72
CA ARG A 582 14.58 2.28 5.27
C ARG A 582 14.61 2.27 6.81
N TRP A 583 13.45 2.25 7.45
CA TRP A 583 13.37 2.26 8.90
C TRP A 583 14.07 1.05 9.53
N THR A 584 14.84 1.29 10.58
CA THR A 584 15.38 0.28 11.48
C THR A 584 15.23 0.77 12.92
N SER A 585 15.28 -0.14 13.89
CA SER A 585 15.20 0.20 15.31
C SER A 585 16.39 1.06 15.81
N GLN A 586 17.50 1.06 15.06
CA GLN A 586 18.71 1.86 15.29
C GLN A 586 18.72 3.20 14.54
N ALA A 587 17.78 3.44 13.63
CA ALA A 587 17.74 4.69 12.87
C ALA A 587 17.46 5.87 13.82
N GLU A 588 18.29 6.91 13.78
CA GLU A 588 18.05 8.14 14.54
C GLU A 588 16.83 8.88 13.99
N LEU A 589 15.86 9.18 14.85
CA LEU A 589 14.61 9.84 14.49
C LEU A 589 14.43 11.13 15.29
N GLU A 590 13.77 12.10 14.67
CA GLU A 590 13.14 13.20 15.40
C GLU A 590 11.77 12.76 15.91
N TRP A 591 11.50 13.06 17.17
CA TRP A 591 10.25 12.74 17.84
C TRP A 591 9.52 14.01 18.25
N ALA A 592 8.23 14.08 17.96
CA ALA A 592 7.33 15.16 18.32
C ALA A 592 6.32 14.69 19.38
N GLU A 593 5.87 15.60 20.24
CA GLU A 593 4.81 15.33 21.21
C GLU A 593 3.45 15.19 20.50
N THR A 594 2.70 14.17 20.89
CA THR A 594 1.28 13.96 20.54
C THR A 594 0.55 13.41 21.78
N ILE A 595 -0.76 13.27 21.68
CA ILE A 595 -1.59 12.78 22.79
C ILE A 595 -2.18 11.43 22.44
N ASP A 596 -2.07 10.48 23.35
CA ASP A 596 -2.72 9.17 23.26
C ASP A 596 -4.04 9.21 24.03
N LEU A 597 -5.16 9.17 23.30
CA LEU A 597 -6.51 9.25 23.86
C LEU A 597 -6.93 7.97 24.58
N ILE A 598 -6.34 6.80 24.25
CA ILE A 598 -6.58 5.56 25.00
C ILE A 598 -5.78 5.59 26.30
N GLY A 599 -4.48 5.87 26.19
CA GLY A 599 -3.60 5.95 27.36
C GLY A 599 -3.83 7.17 28.27
N GLY A 600 -4.58 8.17 27.81
CA GLY A 600 -4.85 9.42 28.54
C GLY A 600 -3.58 10.22 28.86
N ARG A 601 -2.56 10.17 27.99
CA ARG A 601 -1.22 10.69 28.27
C ARG A 601 -0.55 11.29 27.03
N LYS A 602 0.47 12.13 27.25
CA LYS A 602 1.38 12.55 26.19
C LYS A 602 2.30 11.39 25.81
N VAL A 603 2.56 11.26 24.51
CA VAL A 603 3.49 10.29 23.93
C VAL A 603 4.28 10.93 22.81
N LEU A 604 5.38 10.31 22.43
CA LEU A 604 6.24 10.77 21.35
C LEU A 604 6.00 9.95 20.08
N VAL A 605 5.81 10.62 18.95
CA VAL A 605 5.64 10.00 17.63
C VAL A 605 6.75 10.48 16.69
N PRO A 606 7.23 9.68 15.72
CA PRO A 606 8.20 10.16 14.75
C PRO A 606 7.64 11.38 14.02
N THR A 607 8.40 12.48 14.02
CA THR A 607 7.97 13.76 13.44
C THR A 607 7.55 13.61 11.98
N ALA A 608 8.16 12.67 11.25
CA ALA A 608 7.83 12.34 9.87
C ALA A 608 6.35 12.02 9.64
N VAL A 609 5.61 11.53 10.63
CA VAL A 609 4.18 11.21 10.52
C VAL A 609 3.28 12.45 10.64
N LEU A 610 3.80 13.57 11.14
CA LEU A 610 3.04 14.80 11.37
C LEU A 610 3.34 15.91 10.34
N VAL A 611 4.36 15.75 9.50
CA VAL A 611 4.78 16.78 8.54
C VAL A 611 4.73 16.25 7.10
N SER A 612 4.17 17.04 6.19
CA SER A 612 4.04 16.66 4.76
C SER A 612 5.39 16.64 4.04
N GLY A 613 6.34 17.49 4.45
CA GLY A 613 7.70 17.53 3.90
C GLY A 613 8.52 16.29 4.21
N ARG A 614 9.44 15.91 3.30
CA ARG A 614 10.41 14.84 3.52
C ARG A 614 11.48 15.28 4.52
N LEU A 615 11.63 14.53 5.61
CA LEU A 615 12.69 14.72 6.60
C LEU A 615 13.96 13.90 6.26
N PRO A 616 15.10 14.19 6.92
CA PRO A 616 16.23 13.26 6.95
C PRO A 616 15.81 11.92 7.56
N GLY A 617 16.24 10.79 6.98
CA GLY A 617 15.85 9.45 7.43
C GLY A 617 14.34 9.16 7.40
N ASP A 618 13.55 9.88 6.59
CA ASP A 618 12.08 9.82 6.61
C ASP A 618 11.56 8.39 6.41
N ILE A 619 10.97 7.84 7.47
CA ILE A 619 10.45 6.47 7.54
C ILE A 619 9.26 6.23 6.59
N LEU A 620 8.64 7.30 6.07
CA LEU A 620 7.56 7.22 5.09
C LEU A 620 8.06 7.41 3.64
N TYR A 621 9.37 7.59 3.41
CA TYR A 621 9.92 7.67 2.05
C TYR A 621 9.95 6.30 1.37
N SER A 622 9.42 6.23 0.15
CA SER A 622 9.52 5.05 -0.72
C SER A 622 10.49 5.33 -1.87
N PRO A 623 11.67 4.67 -1.90
CA PRO A 623 12.58 4.70 -3.04
C PRO A 623 11.95 4.19 -4.34
N ARG A 624 10.90 3.34 -4.26
CA ARG A 624 10.15 2.90 -5.43
C ARG A 624 9.31 4.03 -6.03
N LEU A 625 8.63 4.83 -5.20
CA LEU A 625 7.81 5.95 -5.66
C LEU A 625 8.60 7.23 -5.89
N GLY A 626 9.84 7.31 -5.39
CA GLY A 626 10.64 8.54 -5.43
C GLY A 626 10.02 9.64 -4.57
N GLY A 627 9.33 9.27 -3.48
CA GLY A 627 8.53 10.22 -2.73
C GLY A 627 8.09 9.71 -1.36
N LYS A 628 7.71 10.65 -0.51
CA LYS A 628 7.11 10.37 0.79
C LYS A 628 5.67 9.88 0.61
N VAL A 629 5.35 8.78 1.26
CA VAL A 629 3.98 8.26 1.36
C VAL A 629 3.28 8.98 2.51
N PHE A 630 2.65 10.10 2.17
CA PHE A 630 1.90 10.93 3.09
C PHE A 630 0.52 11.19 2.50
N SER A 631 -0.54 10.95 3.28
CA SER A 631 -1.93 11.18 2.86
C SER A 631 -2.62 12.18 3.80
N SER A 632 -3.79 12.65 3.39
CA SER A 632 -4.70 13.44 4.25
C SER A 632 -5.44 12.59 5.28
N SER A 633 -5.24 11.27 5.31
CA SER A 633 -6.01 10.39 6.19
C SER A 633 -5.81 10.72 7.66
N GLY A 634 -6.93 10.93 8.36
CA GLY A 634 -6.94 11.33 9.75
C GLY A 634 -6.70 12.82 9.94
N LEU A 635 -6.82 13.64 8.90
CA LEU A 635 -7.02 15.07 9.09
C LEU A 635 -8.48 15.33 9.46
N GLY A 636 -8.70 16.36 10.26
CA GLY A 636 -10.05 16.82 10.50
C GLY A 636 -10.09 18.24 11.02
N SER A 637 -11.13 18.93 10.62
CA SER A 637 -11.46 20.29 11.05
C SER A 637 -12.84 20.36 11.66
N GLY A 638 -13.06 21.36 12.51
CA GLY A 638 -14.33 21.58 13.17
C GLY A 638 -14.36 22.88 13.97
N PHE A 639 -15.56 23.28 14.41
CA PHE A 639 -15.72 24.50 15.22
C PHE A 639 -15.45 24.28 16.72
N SER A 640 -15.11 23.05 17.11
CA SER A 640 -14.51 22.71 18.39
C SER A 640 -13.44 21.64 18.18
N LEU A 641 -12.52 21.51 19.15
CA LEU A 641 -11.50 20.46 19.10
C LEU A 641 -12.13 19.05 19.12
N ALA A 642 -13.23 18.86 19.85
CA ALA A 642 -13.96 17.58 19.88
C ALA A 642 -14.58 17.25 18.51
N GLU A 643 -15.13 18.25 17.81
CA GLU A 643 -15.70 18.07 16.47
C GLU A 643 -14.62 17.69 15.44
N ALA A 644 -13.49 18.40 15.46
CA ALA A 644 -12.34 18.11 14.60
C ALA A 644 -11.76 16.70 14.88
N ALA A 645 -11.61 16.33 16.16
CA ALA A 645 -11.12 15.02 16.58
C ALA A 645 -12.08 13.88 16.22
N THR A 646 -13.39 14.05 16.42
CA THR A 646 -14.41 13.06 15.99
C THR A 646 -14.34 12.84 14.49
N HIS A 647 -14.20 13.91 13.70
CA HIS A 647 -14.06 13.76 12.25
C HIS A 647 -12.80 12.98 11.85
N ALA A 648 -11.64 13.38 12.38
CA ALA A 648 -10.35 12.75 12.06
C ALA A 648 -10.31 11.26 12.45
N VAL A 649 -10.83 10.91 13.64
CA VAL A 649 -10.87 9.52 14.11
C VAL A 649 -11.88 8.70 13.30
N ALA A 650 -13.05 9.26 12.99
CA ALA A 650 -14.05 8.59 12.17
C ALA A 650 -13.52 8.29 10.76
N GLU A 651 -12.78 9.22 10.13
CA GLU A 651 -12.16 8.98 8.83
C GLU A 651 -11.18 7.79 8.88
N LEU A 652 -10.35 7.68 9.93
CA LEU A 652 -9.43 6.55 10.05
C LEU A 652 -10.16 5.21 10.21
N VAL A 653 -11.26 5.18 10.99
CA VAL A 653 -12.09 3.98 11.11
C VAL A 653 -12.75 3.62 9.78
N GLU A 654 -13.22 4.61 9.03
CA GLU A 654 -13.74 4.43 7.66
C GLU A 654 -12.67 3.84 6.74
N ARG A 655 -11.46 4.43 6.67
CA ARG A 655 -10.37 3.93 5.82
C ARG A 655 -10.00 2.49 6.19
N HIS A 656 -9.98 2.20 7.48
CA HIS A 656 -9.68 0.87 7.99
C HIS A 656 -10.73 -0.16 7.54
N ALA A 657 -12.01 0.09 7.79
CA ALA A 657 -13.10 -0.80 7.40
C ALA A 657 -13.20 -0.96 5.88
N THR A 658 -13.05 0.15 5.14
CA THR A 658 -13.01 0.16 3.67
C THR A 658 -11.90 -0.75 3.17
N ARG A 659 -10.70 -0.67 3.75
CA ARG A 659 -9.57 -1.49 3.29
C ARG A 659 -9.80 -2.98 3.51
N LEU A 660 -10.38 -3.37 4.64
CA LEU A 660 -10.74 -4.77 4.89
C LEU A 660 -11.81 -5.27 3.92
N ALA A 661 -12.85 -4.48 3.68
CA ALA A 661 -13.90 -4.81 2.73
C ALA A 661 -13.37 -4.93 1.29
N GLU A 662 -12.49 -4.02 0.85
CA GLU A 662 -11.87 -4.06 -0.47
C GLU A 662 -11.06 -5.35 -0.70
N LEU A 663 -10.31 -5.82 0.31
CA LEU A 663 -9.54 -7.07 0.20
C LEU A 663 -10.43 -8.30 -0.05
N GLU A 664 -11.63 -8.33 0.55
CA GLU A 664 -12.59 -9.44 0.41
C GLU A 664 -13.44 -9.34 -0.86
N ILE A 665 -13.86 -8.12 -1.25
CA ILE A 665 -14.83 -7.88 -2.32
C ILE A 665 -14.16 -7.63 -3.67
N ASP A 666 -13.18 -6.73 -3.73
CA ASP A 666 -12.67 -6.17 -4.98
C ASP A 666 -11.24 -6.62 -5.30
N ASN A 667 -10.28 -6.33 -4.43
CA ASN A 667 -8.86 -6.53 -4.73
C ASN A 667 -8.06 -6.99 -3.50
N PRO A 668 -7.61 -8.26 -3.47
CA PRO A 668 -7.66 -9.22 -4.59
C PRO A 668 -9.02 -9.93 -4.76
N GLY A 669 -10.00 -9.69 -3.88
CA GLY A 669 -11.34 -10.26 -3.97
C GLY A 669 -11.39 -11.79 -3.78
N GLY A 670 -12.57 -12.40 -3.74
CA GLY A 670 -12.72 -13.86 -3.78
C GLY A 670 -12.25 -14.63 -2.53
N ILE A 671 -11.94 -13.90 -1.44
CA ILE A 671 -11.61 -14.45 -0.12
C ILE A 671 -12.82 -14.38 0.83
N GLY A 672 -13.88 -13.66 0.43
CA GLY A 672 -15.06 -13.30 1.22
C GLY A 672 -15.67 -14.46 2.00
N CYS A 673 -15.25 -14.58 3.26
CA CYS A 673 -15.88 -15.42 4.26
C CYS A 673 -16.87 -14.63 5.11
N ARG A 674 -16.81 -13.29 5.03
CA ARG A 674 -17.72 -12.40 5.73
C ARG A 674 -19.07 -12.32 5.02
N GLU A 675 -20.13 -12.46 5.80
CA GLU A 675 -21.48 -12.18 5.35
C GLU A 675 -21.71 -10.66 5.41
N PHE A 676 -21.44 -9.95 4.31
CA PHE A 676 -21.81 -8.54 4.17
C PHE A 676 -23.33 -8.40 4.01
N ARG A 677 -23.90 -7.36 4.62
CA ARG A 677 -25.34 -7.09 4.63
C ARG A 677 -25.65 -5.80 3.89
N PHE A 678 -26.56 -5.87 2.93
CA PHE A 678 -27.11 -4.67 2.32
C PHE A 678 -28.15 -4.05 3.25
N VAL A 679 -28.20 -2.73 3.31
CA VAL A 679 -29.23 -2.00 4.04
C VAL A 679 -30.48 -1.93 3.16
N ASP A 680 -31.63 -2.26 3.74
CA ASP A 680 -32.93 -2.00 3.12
C ASP A 680 -33.15 -0.48 3.04
N LEU A 681 -33.18 0.06 1.82
CA LEU A 681 -33.32 1.48 1.58
C LEU A 681 -34.69 2.03 2.05
N GLU A 682 -35.72 1.18 2.14
CA GLU A 682 -37.04 1.59 2.63
C GLU A 682 -37.05 1.83 4.15
N SER A 683 -36.16 1.15 4.88
CA SER A 683 -35.99 1.28 6.33
C SER A 683 -35.14 2.49 6.75
N LEU A 684 -34.56 3.23 5.79
CA LEU A 684 -33.72 4.38 6.07
C LEU A 684 -34.48 5.51 6.78
N PRO A 685 -33.84 6.22 7.73
CA PRO A 685 -34.36 7.45 8.31
C PRO A 685 -34.55 8.56 7.26
N ASP A 686 -35.28 9.61 7.65
CA ASP A 686 -35.73 10.66 6.74
C ASP A 686 -34.61 11.30 5.91
N VAL A 687 -33.47 11.65 6.52
CA VAL A 687 -32.35 12.33 5.83
C VAL A 687 -31.72 11.45 4.74
N PRO A 688 -31.15 10.27 5.04
CA PRO A 688 -30.56 9.42 4.02
C PRO A 688 -31.60 8.94 3.00
N ARG A 689 -32.86 8.68 3.42
CA ARG A 689 -33.94 8.29 2.50
C ARG A 689 -34.25 9.38 1.48
N ARG A 690 -34.29 10.66 1.89
CA ARG A 690 -34.46 11.78 0.95
C ARG A 690 -33.32 11.87 -0.06
N ILE A 691 -32.08 11.62 0.35
CA ILE A 691 -30.92 11.62 -0.55
C ILE A 691 -31.03 10.48 -1.57
N VAL A 692 -31.37 9.26 -1.13
CA VAL A 692 -31.63 8.12 -2.02
C VAL A 692 -32.74 8.46 -3.03
N THR A 693 -33.85 9.03 -2.55
CA THR A 693 -34.97 9.45 -3.40
C THR A 693 -34.54 10.47 -4.46
N LYS A 694 -33.65 11.42 -4.12
CA LYS A 694 -33.08 12.36 -5.10
C LYS A 694 -32.24 11.65 -6.16
N TYR A 695 -31.46 10.65 -5.78
CA TYR A 695 -30.62 9.87 -6.71
C TYR A 695 -31.48 9.04 -7.67
N GLU A 696 -32.54 8.40 -7.15
CA GLU A 696 -33.50 7.63 -7.94
C GLU A 696 -34.27 8.51 -8.93
N HIS A 697 -34.71 9.69 -8.51
CA HIS A 697 -35.29 10.69 -9.43
C HIS A 697 -34.29 11.16 -10.50
N GLY A 698 -33.00 11.19 -10.16
CA GLY A 698 -31.90 11.46 -11.09
C GLY A 698 -31.57 10.31 -12.05
N GLY A 699 -32.35 9.22 -12.01
CA GLY A 699 -32.19 8.03 -12.85
C GLY A 699 -31.15 7.04 -12.36
N MET A 700 -30.69 7.16 -11.11
CA MET A 700 -29.60 6.35 -10.57
C MET A 700 -30.11 5.21 -9.69
N SER A 701 -29.44 4.07 -9.75
CA SER A 701 -29.66 2.98 -8.78
C SER A 701 -28.68 3.10 -7.62
N VAL A 702 -29.15 2.88 -6.40
CA VAL A 702 -28.35 2.97 -5.18
C VAL A 702 -28.25 1.62 -4.48
N ARG A 703 -27.07 1.33 -3.93
CA ARG A 703 -26.85 0.23 -2.98
C ARG A 703 -26.06 0.77 -1.79
N LEU A 704 -26.49 0.39 -0.59
CA LEU A 704 -25.82 0.73 0.65
C LEU A 704 -25.41 -0.56 1.36
N LEU A 705 -24.11 -0.76 1.51
CA LEU A 705 -23.52 -1.94 2.12
C LEU A 705 -22.98 -1.58 3.51
N ASP A 706 -23.31 -2.39 4.51
CA ASP A 706 -22.69 -2.30 5.82
C ASP A 706 -21.32 -3.01 5.81
N ILE A 707 -20.26 -2.22 5.97
CA ILE A 707 -18.88 -2.68 6.02
C ILE A 707 -18.25 -2.52 7.40
N THR A 708 -19.04 -2.18 8.42
CA THR A 708 -18.62 -1.94 9.83
C THR A 708 -17.59 -2.99 10.27
N SER A 709 -16.38 -2.59 10.66
CA SER A 709 -15.33 -3.56 11.02
C SER A 709 -15.45 -4.04 12.47
N GLU A 710 -14.45 -4.75 12.98
CA GLU A 710 -14.33 -5.16 14.38
C GLU A 710 -14.35 -3.99 15.38
N VAL A 711 -14.09 -2.76 14.90
CA VAL A 711 -14.17 -1.52 15.68
C VAL A 711 -15.62 -1.21 16.09
N ARG A 712 -16.62 -1.73 15.36
CA ARG A 712 -18.07 -1.54 15.62
C ARG A 712 -18.60 -0.12 15.53
N VAL A 713 -17.84 0.81 14.98
CA VAL A 713 -18.37 2.12 14.59
C VAL A 713 -19.09 1.94 13.24
N PRO A 714 -20.39 2.29 13.14
CA PRO A 714 -21.15 2.18 11.90
C PRO A 714 -20.37 2.73 10.72
N THR A 715 -20.11 1.88 9.73
CA THR A 715 -19.40 2.26 8.51
C THR A 715 -20.12 1.71 7.29
N PHE A 716 -20.46 2.59 6.35
CA PHE A 716 -21.19 2.22 5.16
C PHE A 716 -20.40 2.49 3.88
N HIS A 717 -20.61 1.62 2.90
CA HIS A 717 -20.19 1.80 1.52
C HIS A 717 -21.43 2.01 0.65
N ALA A 718 -21.63 3.24 0.19
CA ALA A 718 -22.65 3.60 -0.77
C ALA A 718 -22.08 3.49 -2.20
N ARG A 719 -22.78 2.78 -3.08
CA ARG A 719 -22.45 2.71 -4.50
C ARG A 719 -23.65 3.16 -5.33
N VAL A 720 -23.41 4.14 -6.21
CA VAL A 720 -24.41 4.74 -7.11
C VAL A 720 -24.09 4.33 -8.55
N PHE A 721 -25.10 3.87 -9.28
CA PHE A 721 -25.01 3.36 -10.65
C PHE A 721 -25.89 4.19 -11.59
N GLU A 722 -25.37 4.60 -12.76
CA GLU A 722 -26.18 5.27 -13.80
C GLU A 722 -27.14 4.30 -14.49
N ASP A 723 -26.59 3.25 -15.10
CA ASP A 723 -27.36 2.14 -15.64
C ASP A 723 -26.59 0.84 -15.33
N PRO A 724 -26.98 0.11 -14.27
CA PRO A 724 -26.27 -1.08 -13.85
C PRO A 724 -26.34 -2.23 -14.86
N PHE A 725 -27.21 -2.14 -15.88
CA PHE A 725 -27.44 -3.17 -16.90
C PHE A 725 -26.89 -2.78 -18.28
N SER A 726 -26.32 -1.59 -18.45
CA SER A 726 -25.70 -1.11 -19.71
C SER A 726 -24.40 -1.83 -20.13
N GLY A 727 -24.05 -2.95 -19.49
CA GLY A 727 -22.80 -3.67 -19.71
C GLY A 727 -21.57 -2.95 -19.13
N GLY A 728 -20.37 -3.27 -19.60
CA GLY A 728 -19.08 -2.74 -19.10
C GLY A 728 -18.85 -1.23 -19.28
N ARG A 729 -19.91 -0.44 -19.52
CA ARG A 729 -19.91 1.03 -19.64
C ARG A 729 -20.65 1.74 -18.51
N SER A 730 -21.26 1.02 -17.55
CA SER A 730 -21.89 1.65 -16.39
C SER A 730 -20.84 2.42 -15.58
N THR A 731 -21.00 3.74 -15.47
CA THR A 731 -20.21 4.50 -14.50
C THR A 731 -20.72 4.20 -13.10
N VAL A 732 -19.80 4.08 -12.16
CA VAL A 732 -20.11 3.87 -10.74
C VAL A 732 -19.45 4.95 -9.92
N SER A 733 -20.10 5.35 -8.84
CA SER A 733 -19.54 6.30 -7.89
C SER A 733 -19.68 5.74 -6.48
N ASP A 734 -18.56 5.69 -5.78
CA ASP A 734 -18.44 5.14 -4.44
C ASP A 734 -18.36 6.27 -3.43
N GLY A 735 -19.00 6.05 -2.27
CA GLY A 735 -18.83 6.87 -1.09
C GLY A 735 -18.76 6.02 0.16
N PHE A 736 -17.94 6.46 1.11
CA PHE A 736 -17.67 5.78 2.36
C PHE A 736 -17.88 6.78 3.49
N ALA A 737 -18.33 6.31 4.65
CA ALA A 737 -18.34 7.11 5.86
C ALA A 737 -18.47 6.23 7.09
N ALA A 738 -17.78 6.62 8.15
CA ALA A 738 -17.98 6.10 9.50
C ALA A 738 -18.46 7.23 10.42
N HIS A 739 -19.31 6.88 11.40
CA HIS A 739 -19.71 7.79 12.48
C HIS A 739 -20.36 6.98 13.62
N PRO A 740 -20.24 7.40 14.90
CA PRO A 740 -20.96 6.75 16.01
C PRO A 740 -22.47 6.67 15.78
N ASP A 741 -23.10 7.77 15.34
CA ASP A 741 -24.49 7.78 14.87
C ASP A 741 -24.62 7.13 13.47
N PRO A 742 -25.33 5.99 13.33
CA PRO A 742 -25.50 5.30 12.05
C PRO A 742 -26.15 6.16 10.96
N GLU A 743 -27.07 7.06 11.32
CA GLU A 743 -27.78 7.91 10.35
C GLU A 743 -26.82 8.93 9.72
N VAL A 744 -25.90 9.46 10.53
CA VAL A 744 -24.84 10.35 10.04
C VAL A 744 -23.90 9.57 9.12
N ALA A 745 -23.48 8.36 9.50
CA ALA A 745 -22.62 7.52 8.66
C ALA A 745 -23.27 7.21 7.29
N ALA A 746 -24.53 6.75 7.27
CA ALA A 746 -25.24 6.46 6.02
C ALA A 746 -25.42 7.71 5.13
N THR A 747 -25.79 8.84 5.75
CA THR A 747 -25.95 10.13 5.07
C THR A 747 -24.64 10.57 4.40
N MET A 748 -23.53 10.51 5.15
CA MET A 748 -22.23 10.96 4.63
C MET A 748 -21.68 10.03 3.54
N ALA A 749 -21.91 8.72 3.64
CA ALA A 749 -21.52 7.78 2.58
C ALA A 749 -22.26 8.09 1.27
N LEU A 750 -23.57 8.36 1.34
CA LEU A 750 -24.37 8.76 0.18
C LEU A 750 -23.88 10.08 -0.43
N LEU A 751 -23.62 11.11 0.40
CA LEU A 751 -23.12 12.40 -0.05
C LEU A 751 -21.71 12.30 -0.67
N GLU A 752 -20.85 11.43 -0.13
CA GLU A 752 -19.53 11.18 -0.69
C GLU A 752 -19.60 10.50 -2.06
N ALA A 753 -20.56 9.60 -2.28
CA ALA A 753 -20.76 9.01 -3.60
C ALA A 753 -21.12 10.08 -4.65
N ALA A 754 -21.91 11.08 -4.27
CA ALA A 754 -22.20 12.22 -5.15
C ALA A 754 -20.98 13.11 -5.39
N GLN A 755 -20.17 13.36 -4.35
CA GLN A 755 -18.91 14.10 -4.49
C GLN A 755 -17.96 13.41 -5.47
N THR A 756 -17.81 12.08 -5.37
CA THR A 756 -16.98 11.29 -6.28
C THR A 756 -17.42 11.50 -7.75
N LYS A 757 -18.73 11.45 -8.01
CA LYS A 757 -19.28 11.67 -9.35
C LYS A 757 -19.04 13.10 -9.86
N ALA A 758 -19.41 14.10 -9.06
CA ALA A 758 -19.28 15.51 -9.41
C ALA A 758 -17.82 15.92 -9.63
N GLY A 759 -16.92 15.45 -8.76
CA GLY A 759 -15.49 15.70 -8.86
C GLY A 759 -14.88 15.08 -10.12
N TYR A 760 -15.32 13.88 -10.53
CA TYR A 760 -14.90 13.28 -11.79
C TYR A 760 -15.31 14.11 -13.01
N ILE A 761 -16.56 14.57 -13.06
CA ILE A 761 -17.07 15.41 -14.17
C ILE A 761 -16.39 16.78 -14.19
N ALA A 762 -16.12 17.37 -13.02
CA ALA A 762 -15.42 18.65 -12.89
C ALA A 762 -13.94 18.57 -13.31
N GLY A 763 -13.32 17.38 -13.22
CA GLY A 763 -11.98 17.11 -13.78
C GLY A 763 -10.78 17.73 -13.04
N GLY A 764 -10.96 18.40 -11.90
CA GLY A 764 -9.86 19.15 -11.25
C GLY A 764 -8.92 18.34 -10.33
N ARG A 765 -8.89 16.99 -10.43
CA ARG A 765 -7.95 16.15 -9.68
C ARG A 765 -6.82 15.69 -10.59
N GLU A 766 -5.58 16.00 -10.19
CA GLU A 766 -4.36 15.66 -10.94
C GLU A 766 -4.17 14.13 -11.06
N ASP A 767 -4.64 13.36 -10.07
CA ASP A 767 -4.50 11.90 -10.05
C ASP A 767 -5.54 11.16 -10.90
N TYR A 768 -6.38 11.87 -11.64
CA TYR A 768 -7.22 11.27 -12.67
C TYR A 768 -6.47 10.90 -13.95
N SER A 769 -5.29 11.49 -14.21
CA SER A 769 -4.49 11.13 -15.38
C SER A 769 -4.05 9.66 -15.29
N LEU A 770 -4.10 8.96 -16.44
CA LEU A 770 -3.65 7.57 -16.54
C LEU A 770 -2.19 7.41 -16.08
N GLN A 771 -1.37 8.43 -16.29
CA GLN A 771 0.04 8.46 -15.93
C GLN A 771 0.27 8.72 -14.44
N ALA A 772 -0.48 9.62 -13.81
CA ALA A 772 -0.46 9.82 -12.35
C ALA A 772 -0.90 8.55 -11.58
N ARG A 773 -1.81 7.76 -12.17
CA ARG A 773 -2.21 6.44 -11.63
C ARG A 773 -1.10 5.38 -11.75
N SER A 774 -0.16 5.55 -12.69
CA SER A 774 0.88 4.58 -13.01
C SER A 774 2.06 4.51 -12.05
N LEU A 775 2.22 5.51 -11.18
CA LEU A 775 3.20 5.52 -10.10
C LEU A 775 2.75 4.73 -8.86
N GLY A 776 2.25 3.51 -9.03
CA GLY A 776 1.92 2.63 -7.89
C GLY A 776 0.48 2.71 -7.36
N ARG A 777 -0.43 3.52 -7.95
CA ARG A 777 -1.88 3.41 -7.66
C ARG A 777 -2.56 2.29 -8.47
N HIS A 778 -1.87 1.66 -9.42
CA HIS A 778 -2.36 0.51 -10.19
C HIS A 778 -2.29 -0.85 -9.46
N GLU A 779 -1.79 -0.92 -8.24
CA GLU A 779 -1.78 -2.21 -7.54
C GLU A 779 -3.15 -2.55 -6.95
N ARG A 780 -3.95 -1.53 -6.59
CA ARG A 780 -5.30 -1.64 -6.01
C ARG A 780 -6.45 -1.31 -6.98
N PRO A 781 -6.47 -1.75 -8.26
CA PRO A 781 -7.59 -1.44 -9.13
C PRO A 781 -8.83 -2.17 -8.62
N ARG A 782 -9.96 -1.48 -8.65
CA ARG A 782 -11.27 -2.12 -8.55
C ARG A 782 -11.56 -2.79 -9.90
N THR A 783 -12.04 -4.03 -9.88
CA THR A 783 -12.24 -4.79 -11.12
C THR A 783 -13.50 -4.29 -11.84
N GLY A 784 -13.38 -3.92 -13.11
CA GLY A 784 -14.53 -3.54 -13.95
C GLY A 784 -15.30 -4.74 -14.52
N ARG A 785 -15.20 -5.92 -13.89
CA ARG A 785 -15.76 -7.16 -14.42
C ARG A 785 -17.24 -7.30 -14.05
N PRO A 786 -18.08 -7.87 -14.93
CA PRO A 786 -19.48 -8.15 -14.61
C PRO A 786 -19.67 -8.96 -13.31
N ALA A 787 -18.75 -9.86 -12.97
CA ALA A 787 -18.81 -10.64 -11.73
C ALA A 787 -18.64 -9.78 -10.45
N ALA A 788 -17.82 -8.74 -10.50
CA ALA A 788 -17.71 -7.78 -9.39
C ALA A 788 -18.97 -6.93 -9.25
N HIS A 789 -19.65 -6.62 -10.37
CA HIS A 789 -20.98 -6.01 -10.33
C HIS A 789 -22.04 -6.97 -9.78
N ALA A 790 -21.93 -8.28 -10.05
CA ALA A 790 -22.87 -9.28 -9.54
C ALA A 790 -22.92 -9.31 -8.00
N PHE A 791 -21.82 -8.99 -7.30
CA PHE A 791 -21.83 -8.84 -5.83
C PHE A 791 -22.89 -7.81 -5.37
N TRP A 792 -23.08 -6.72 -6.12
CA TRP A 792 -23.98 -5.61 -5.78
C TRP A 792 -25.44 -5.83 -6.16
N PHE A 793 -25.71 -6.80 -7.04
CA PHE A 793 -27.05 -7.07 -7.59
C PHE A 793 -27.55 -8.50 -7.34
N GLY A 794 -26.77 -9.35 -6.68
CA GLY A 794 -27.19 -10.70 -6.34
C GLY A 794 -28.36 -10.68 -5.34
N ASN A 795 -29.51 -11.22 -5.73
CA ASN A 795 -30.73 -11.26 -4.92
C ASN A 795 -30.64 -12.19 -3.70
N ASP A 796 -29.63 -13.06 -3.63
CA ASP A 796 -29.45 -14.03 -2.54
C ASP A 796 -28.63 -13.48 -1.36
N ARG A 797 -28.24 -12.20 -1.41
CA ARG A 797 -27.46 -11.58 -0.33
C ARG A 797 -28.37 -11.11 0.81
N PRO A 798 -27.94 -11.29 2.07
CA PRO A 798 -28.74 -10.87 3.20
C PRO A 798 -28.91 -9.36 3.19
N THR A 799 -30.16 -8.93 3.34
CA THR A 799 -30.52 -7.54 3.60
C THR A 799 -30.81 -7.39 5.10
N GLN A 800 -30.54 -6.21 5.65
CA GLN A 800 -30.87 -5.86 7.03
C GLN A 800 -31.67 -4.56 7.09
N ASP A 801 -32.58 -4.50 8.05
CA ASP A 801 -33.31 -3.29 8.41
C ASP A 801 -32.36 -2.30 9.10
N PHE A 802 -32.43 -1.02 8.73
CA PHE A 802 -31.56 0.02 9.25
C PHE A 802 -31.70 0.21 10.77
N GLY A 803 -32.89 0.02 11.33
CA GLY A 803 -33.15 0.10 12.76
C GLY A 803 -32.43 -0.98 13.58
N THR A 804 -31.89 -2.01 12.93
CA THR A 804 -31.07 -3.05 13.57
C THR A 804 -29.57 -2.71 13.61
N VAL A 805 -29.14 -1.64 12.92
CA VAL A 805 -27.74 -1.20 12.93
C VAL A 805 -27.40 -0.62 14.30
N ALA A 806 -26.46 -1.28 15.00
CA ALA A 806 -25.96 -0.80 16.28
C ALA A 806 -25.04 0.41 16.10
N GLY A 807 -25.16 1.41 16.97
CA GLY A 807 -24.29 2.59 17.03
C GLY A 807 -24.45 3.32 18.35
N TYR A 808 -24.01 4.57 18.40
CA TYR A 808 -24.11 5.42 19.58
C TYR A 808 -24.55 6.83 19.20
N VAL A 809 -25.65 7.27 19.80
CA VAL A 809 -26.24 8.60 19.58
C VAL A 809 -26.18 9.34 20.91
N ALA A 810 -25.53 10.50 20.91
CA ALA A 810 -25.47 11.39 22.06
C ALA A 810 -25.78 12.84 21.66
N ASP A 811 -26.16 13.64 22.64
CA ASP A 811 -26.39 15.09 22.45
C ASP A 811 -25.09 15.90 22.51
N ASP A 812 -23.97 15.29 22.91
CA ASP A 812 -22.65 15.92 23.02
C ASP A 812 -21.62 15.19 22.15
N ILE A 813 -20.87 15.95 21.35
CA ILE A 813 -19.86 15.41 20.42
C ILE A 813 -18.68 14.78 21.17
N LEU A 814 -18.34 15.28 22.36
CA LEU A 814 -17.27 14.71 23.17
C LEU A 814 -17.61 13.29 23.64
N ASP A 815 -18.88 13.02 23.96
CA ASP A 815 -19.32 11.69 24.37
C ASP A 815 -19.27 10.70 23.19
N GLU A 816 -19.56 11.17 21.96
CA GLU A 816 -19.37 10.37 20.74
C GLU A 816 -17.90 10.04 20.50
N LEU A 817 -16.99 11.01 20.68
CA LEU A 817 -15.55 10.79 20.57
C LEU A 817 -15.07 9.75 21.60
N ARG A 818 -15.50 9.88 22.86
CA ARG A 818 -15.14 8.93 23.93
C ARG A 818 -15.65 7.53 23.65
N TRP A 819 -16.89 7.41 23.18
CA TRP A 819 -17.44 6.11 22.79
C TRP A 819 -16.64 5.49 21.65
N MET A 820 -16.31 6.28 20.62
CA MET A 820 -15.53 5.81 19.47
C MET A 820 -14.11 5.37 19.85
N VAL A 821 -13.41 6.13 20.70
CA VAL A 821 -12.09 5.73 21.23
C VAL A 821 -12.20 4.45 22.05
N GLY A 822 -13.23 4.30 22.88
CA GLY A 822 -13.50 3.06 23.61
C GLY A 822 -13.82 1.87 22.70
N ALA A 823 -14.46 2.11 21.55
CA ALA A 823 -14.75 1.08 20.56
C ALA A 823 -13.47 0.61 19.85
N ILE A 824 -12.56 1.56 19.56
CA ILE A 824 -11.22 1.29 19.02
C ILE A 824 -10.38 0.49 20.03
N GLU A 825 -10.38 0.87 21.31
CA GLU A 825 -9.70 0.11 22.37
C GLU A 825 -10.25 -1.32 22.49
N ALA A 826 -11.58 -1.47 22.50
CA ALA A 826 -12.24 -2.78 22.56
C ALA A 826 -11.95 -3.68 21.35
N ALA A 827 -11.53 -3.10 20.22
CA ALA A 827 -11.05 -3.79 19.03
C ALA A 827 -9.54 -4.15 19.08
N GLY A 828 -8.90 -3.98 20.24
CA GLY A 828 -7.50 -4.35 20.45
C GLY A 828 -6.51 -3.40 19.79
N PHE A 829 -6.88 -2.13 19.61
CA PHE A 829 -5.92 -1.07 19.35
C PHE A 829 -5.47 -0.46 20.67
N ASP A 830 -4.17 -0.23 20.84
CA ASP A 830 -3.62 0.23 22.12
C ASP A 830 -3.51 1.75 22.21
N GLN A 831 -3.61 2.46 21.08
CA GLN A 831 -3.38 3.90 21.00
C GLN A 831 -4.29 4.57 19.96
N VAL A 832 -4.76 5.77 20.28
CA VAL A 832 -5.35 6.73 19.33
C VAL A 832 -4.62 8.04 19.53
N LEU A 833 -3.77 8.39 18.58
CA LEU A 833 -2.93 9.58 18.66
C LEU A 833 -3.69 10.78 18.09
N LEU A 834 -3.66 11.91 18.78
CA LEU A 834 -4.25 13.17 18.36
C LEU A 834 -3.23 14.30 18.52
N THR A 835 -2.96 15.01 17.43
CA THR A 835 -2.12 16.21 17.38
C THR A 835 -2.97 17.41 16.97
N ASP A 836 -2.91 18.49 17.74
CA ASP A 836 -3.53 19.77 17.38
C ASP A 836 -2.64 20.51 16.37
N LEU A 837 -3.20 20.81 15.20
CA LEU A 837 -2.54 21.52 14.10
C LEU A 837 -3.02 22.99 14.01
N THR A 838 -3.87 23.43 14.93
CA THR A 838 -4.56 24.71 14.83
C THR A 838 -3.58 25.88 14.71
N VAL A 839 -3.85 26.76 13.75
CA VAL A 839 -3.08 27.98 13.48
C VAL A 839 -3.98 29.20 13.63
N ASP A 840 -3.40 30.36 13.97
CA ASP A 840 -4.15 31.59 14.21
C ASP A 840 -5.10 31.98 13.06
N ARG A 841 -4.73 31.66 11.81
CA ARG A 841 -5.49 32.01 10.62
C ARG A 841 -6.81 31.24 10.44
N ILE A 842 -7.00 30.15 11.18
CA ILE A 842 -8.24 29.36 11.12
C ILE A 842 -9.10 29.57 12.37
N ALA A 843 -8.65 30.33 13.36
CA ALA A 843 -9.42 30.61 14.57
C ALA A 843 -10.75 31.29 14.21
N PRO A 844 -11.88 30.94 14.89
CA PRO A 844 -12.00 30.07 16.05
C PRO A 844 -12.14 28.56 15.72
N ALA A 845 -11.94 28.14 14.48
CA ALA A 845 -11.96 26.71 14.13
C ALA A 845 -10.67 26.00 14.55
N TYR A 846 -10.75 24.67 14.59
CA TYR A 846 -9.67 23.76 14.95
C TYR A 846 -9.32 22.87 13.76
N ALA A 847 -8.06 22.46 13.68
CA ALA A 847 -7.59 21.43 12.77
C ALA A 847 -6.71 20.44 13.55
N VAL A 848 -6.88 19.15 13.29
CA VAL A 848 -6.14 18.07 13.97
C VAL A 848 -5.60 17.04 12.99
N ARG A 849 -4.59 16.29 13.44
CA ARG A 849 -4.17 15.02 12.84
C ARG A 849 -4.38 13.90 13.85
N ALA A 850 -5.16 12.89 13.47
CA ALA A 850 -5.27 11.63 14.17
C ALA A 850 -4.38 10.56 13.52
N VAL A 851 -3.91 9.60 14.32
CA VAL A 851 -3.22 8.39 13.86
C VAL A 851 -3.63 7.22 14.76
N ILE A 852 -3.99 6.07 14.17
CA ILE A 852 -4.28 4.83 14.90
C ILE A 852 -3.23 3.77 14.51
N PRO A 853 -2.16 3.58 15.31
CA PRO A 853 -1.12 2.60 15.00
C PRO A 853 -1.69 1.18 14.86
N GLY A 854 -1.35 0.51 13.76
CA GLY A 854 -1.81 -0.83 13.40
C GLY A 854 -3.19 -0.87 12.71
N SER A 855 -3.79 0.29 12.41
CA SER A 855 -4.97 0.37 11.54
C SER A 855 -4.57 0.25 10.07
N GLU A 856 -5.49 -0.23 9.25
CA GLU A 856 -5.30 -0.20 7.80
C GLU A 856 -5.56 1.23 7.29
N THR A 857 -4.74 1.70 6.35
CA THR A 857 -4.83 3.06 5.82
C THR A 857 -4.92 3.06 4.29
N THR A 858 -4.99 4.26 3.72
CA THR A 858 -4.92 4.47 2.26
C THR A 858 -3.51 4.32 1.68
N ASN A 859 -2.51 3.96 2.50
CA ASN A 859 -1.15 3.69 2.00
C ASN A 859 -1.19 2.54 0.97
N PRO A 860 -0.87 2.79 -0.31
CA PRO A 860 -0.91 1.76 -1.34
C PRO A 860 0.22 0.73 -1.22
N LEU A 861 1.27 1.02 -0.44
CA LEU A 861 2.47 0.23 -0.24
C LEU A 861 2.51 -0.49 1.12
N CYS A 862 1.37 -0.55 1.82
CA CYS A 862 1.28 -1.21 3.11
C CYS A 862 -0.02 -1.99 3.25
N THR A 863 0.09 -3.23 3.75
CA THR A 863 -1.02 -4.07 4.18
C THR A 863 -0.63 -4.59 5.55
N GLY A 864 -1.30 -4.07 6.58
CA GLY A 864 -1.02 -4.38 7.96
C GLY A 864 -1.50 -5.78 8.38
N ASP A 865 -1.35 -6.09 9.65
CA ASP A 865 -1.69 -7.41 10.19
C ASP A 865 -3.20 -7.72 10.03
N ARG A 866 -4.08 -6.73 10.14
CA ARG A 866 -5.54 -6.91 9.96
C ARG A 866 -5.90 -7.23 8.52
N GLY A 867 -5.30 -6.51 7.56
CA GLY A 867 -5.45 -6.79 6.14
C GLY A 867 -4.87 -8.16 5.76
N ARG A 868 -3.69 -8.50 6.27
CA ARG A 868 -3.07 -9.82 6.07
C ARG A 868 -3.92 -10.95 6.66
N ALA A 869 -4.43 -10.80 7.88
CA ALA A 869 -5.32 -11.78 8.50
C ALA A 869 -6.61 -11.96 7.69
N THR A 870 -7.15 -10.87 7.13
CA THR A 870 -8.30 -10.91 6.23
C THR A 870 -8.02 -11.76 4.99
N CYS A 871 -6.84 -11.63 4.38
CA CYS A 871 -6.45 -12.42 3.20
C CYS A 871 -6.41 -13.94 3.47
N ILE A 872 -6.11 -14.37 4.69
CA ILE A 872 -5.92 -15.79 5.04
C ILE A 872 -6.98 -16.30 6.01
N ARG A 873 -8.11 -15.60 6.16
CA ARG A 873 -9.15 -15.91 7.15
C ARG A 873 -9.63 -17.37 7.12
N ASP A 874 -9.76 -17.95 5.93
CA ASP A 874 -10.12 -19.35 5.73
C ASP A 874 -9.02 -20.36 6.13
N LEU A 875 -7.77 -19.92 6.19
CA LEU A 875 -6.59 -20.67 6.64
C LEU A 875 -6.33 -20.53 8.14
N LEU A 876 -7.07 -19.67 8.84
CA LEU A 876 -6.95 -19.40 10.28
C LEU A 876 -7.95 -20.21 11.11
N PRO A 877 -7.79 -20.29 12.45
CA PRO A 877 -8.75 -20.98 13.31
C PRO A 877 -10.09 -20.25 13.28
N ARG A 878 -11.14 -20.92 12.82
CA ARG A 878 -12.50 -20.45 13.11
C ARG A 878 -12.74 -20.67 14.58
N GLY A 879 -13.12 -19.64 15.34
CA GLY A 879 -13.47 -19.81 16.74
C GLY A 879 -14.47 -20.97 16.91
N ARG A 880 -14.42 -21.72 18.02
CA ARG A 880 -15.45 -22.75 18.31
C ARG A 880 -16.81 -22.10 18.15
N ARG A 881 -17.58 -22.50 17.13
CA ARG A 881 -18.91 -21.94 16.86
C ARG A 881 -19.78 -22.08 18.09
#